data_AF-A0A7S0NXP8-F1
#
_entry.id   AF-A0A7S0NXP8-F1
#
_cell.length_a   1.000
_cell.length_b   1.000
_cell.length_c   1.000
_cell.angle_alpha   90.00
_cell.angle_beta   90.00
_cell.angle_gamma   90.00
#
_symmetry.space_group_name_H-M   'P 1'
#
loop_
_entity.id
_entity.type
_entity.pdbx_description
1 polymer ?
#
loop_
_entity_poly.entity_id
_entity_poly.type
_entity_poly.pdbx_seq_one_letter_code
_entity_poly.pdbx_strand_id
1 'polypeptide(L)'
;MAGLAQLHEAAHHVLRAPLTAGGAHKDKVLSWLSEALMASRPRASAIHRSDHFKSAEQAAAYQEAMRTSSTDEFVCNLASVLLRFCAPFLRFGEAPAPATLAKLSVSHYRGRDERLDYSPHSRLCGHIVGGGGPSAAASELEGGSLFGELDAYDGDVASAGTFSRANAPLHFVGEMFFLTQYAFHIAMVPTVRHLFFHTGRRRLQLERGGMAARDKDIDLYRMQECYTVLLLEPQQLQLSIDFILLQAAWLAELSRGAQASQAFELVPQFVVLDAAAWLVFVAQFRPEELALHPLHSLTANMVVLLRAGCPELCSGARLIRSPLVLAALVNVLYKFVVPPSSRPKEGLLGAGGWGGDVNARLSQSVLGVESLRAALPEPLLAVYSAVDSIEGLDVDAVEAEAFDKWNVRMELNTLLLHLWTLPEAKKSIVDIGIAAADDGSARRLLLAFCNGTLDTLLYELEEALKRIAEIKRAADVGGDASAAADAQHQHNVGYIRHLLHTATATLQLIGELVTEPSLAAAYASGSLSHRTAKVVITFVGMLVGKRSLDLKLKASEDDFGFDPRQLLQGMSRVLLRCAVHAPLIAALADDDDLDMPVLHKAASTLSRLGLLQADEMDSLHEVLHRVATHRTPSVDGIGSSSNAIAATIPADTTDALAKLEAELGPPVPAASVSSEDVEGYVGALSELAFDEAELLAEEAVPQYHYKAQAGQAQSALPALRKALMHESKALGDGQLPCHPDASIFVRVDEARLDVWRALLTGPVDTPYALGLFLFDVYCPAEYPSISPLVHFETTNGGTVKFNPNLYADGKVCLSLLGTFTGTDATQKWDPKRSSLYQVFVSIQSQILTPHPLANEPGYEALMSTPTWKQQSAEYNAKLRLYTMRYAMLGPLRAPPRGFEDVVRLHFKLQRARILQQCWAWTQEAPMELRDKMCHALNALRDALDAAATAAPLAVAMVAKT
;
A
#
# COMPACT_ATOMS: atom_id res chain seq x y z
N MET A 1 -39.53 -18.67 -5.26
CA MET A 1 -39.63 -17.31 -4.69
C MET A 1 -40.94 -17.09 -3.93
N ALA A 2 -42.13 -17.11 -4.55
CA ALA A 2 -43.41 -16.86 -3.83
C ALA A 2 -43.64 -17.79 -2.61
N GLY A 3 -43.35 -19.09 -2.74
CA GLY A 3 -43.42 -20.02 -1.60
C GLY A 3 -42.38 -19.74 -0.50
N LEU A 4 -41.22 -19.19 -0.86
CA LEU A 4 -40.18 -18.83 0.11
C LEU A 4 -40.59 -17.59 0.93
N ALA A 5 -41.17 -16.58 0.28
CA ALA A 5 -41.74 -15.42 0.97
C ALA A 5 -42.86 -15.83 1.95
N GLN A 6 -43.74 -16.75 1.55
CA GLN A 6 -44.78 -17.30 2.45
C GLN A 6 -44.16 -18.05 3.65
N LEU A 7 -43.11 -18.82 3.42
CA LEU A 7 -42.38 -19.51 4.49
C LEU A 7 -41.77 -18.52 5.48
N HIS A 8 -41.11 -17.47 4.99
CA HIS A 8 -40.48 -16.45 5.83
C HIS A 8 -41.52 -15.67 6.65
N GLU A 9 -42.67 -15.31 6.06
CA GLU A 9 -43.76 -14.65 6.78
C GLU A 9 -44.38 -15.55 7.85
N ALA A 10 -44.61 -16.84 7.54
CA ALA A 10 -45.12 -17.80 8.51
C ALA A 10 -44.12 -17.99 9.67
N ALA A 11 -42.83 -18.13 9.38
CA ALA A 11 -41.79 -18.26 10.40
C ALA A 11 -41.66 -17.00 11.28
N HIS A 12 -41.70 -15.81 10.67
CA HIS A 12 -41.73 -14.55 11.39
C HIS A 12 -42.95 -14.46 12.32
N HIS A 13 -44.14 -14.85 11.86
CA HIS A 13 -45.35 -14.88 12.69
C HIS A 13 -45.22 -15.85 13.89
N VAL A 14 -44.67 -17.04 13.66
CA VAL A 14 -44.46 -18.05 14.72
C VAL A 14 -43.51 -17.53 15.80
N LEU A 15 -42.40 -16.91 15.42
CA LEU A 15 -41.42 -16.37 16.38
C LEU A 15 -41.88 -15.08 17.06
N ARG A 16 -42.76 -14.30 16.40
CA ARG A 16 -43.28 -13.04 16.95
C ARG A 16 -44.12 -13.25 18.20
N ALA A 17 -44.96 -14.28 18.24
CA ALA A 17 -45.85 -14.55 19.36
C ALA A 17 -45.12 -14.66 20.72
N PRO A 18 -44.09 -15.53 20.90
CA PRO A 18 -43.34 -15.61 22.15
C PRO A 18 -42.49 -14.35 22.43
N LEU A 19 -42.00 -13.65 21.41
CA LEU A 19 -41.28 -12.38 21.59
C LEU A 19 -42.19 -11.28 22.15
N THR A 20 -43.44 -11.22 21.68
CA THR A 20 -44.44 -10.25 22.18
C THR A 20 -44.98 -10.60 23.57
N ALA A 21 -44.95 -11.88 23.97
CA ALA A 21 -45.37 -12.31 25.29
C ALA A 21 -44.44 -11.79 26.41
N GLY A 22 -43.21 -11.41 26.09
CA GLY A 22 -42.24 -10.84 27.03
C GLY A 22 -41.71 -11.82 28.08
N GLY A 23 -40.90 -11.31 29.00
CA GLY A 23 -40.28 -12.09 30.07
C GLY A 23 -39.47 -13.29 29.57
N ALA A 24 -39.55 -14.42 30.27
CA ALA A 24 -38.74 -15.61 29.98
C ALA A 24 -38.97 -16.22 28.57
N HIS A 25 -40.12 -15.97 27.93
CA HIS A 25 -40.37 -16.45 26.57
C HIS A 25 -39.55 -15.67 25.54
N LYS A 26 -39.45 -14.35 25.71
CA LYS A 26 -38.62 -13.48 24.88
C LYS A 26 -37.16 -13.94 24.98
N ASP A 27 -36.65 -14.11 26.20
CA ASP A 27 -35.25 -14.48 26.41
C ASP A 27 -34.91 -15.84 25.81
N LYS A 28 -35.78 -16.85 25.96
CA LYS A 28 -35.59 -18.17 25.34
C LYS A 28 -35.49 -18.11 23.83
N VAL A 29 -36.35 -17.33 23.18
CA VAL A 29 -36.32 -17.19 21.71
C VAL A 29 -35.04 -16.50 21.28
N LEU A 30 -34.62 -15.44 21.98
CA LEU A 30 -33.40 -14.71 21.66
C LEU A 30 -32.14 -15.55 21.90
N SER A 31 -32.09 -16.34 22.98
CA SER A 31 -31.03 -17.31 23.23
C SER A 31 -30.98 -18.36 22.12
N TRP A 32 -32.14 -18.93 21.74
CA TRP A 32 -32.18 -19.91 20.64
C TRP A 32 -31.70 -19.33 19.31
N LEU A 33 -32.14 -18.11 18.97
CA LEU A 33 -31.66 -17.39 17.78
C LEU A 33 -30.14 -17.23 17.82
N SER A 34 -29.61 -16.80 18.96
CA SER A 34 -28.18 -16.59 19.14
C SER A 34 -27.38 -17.89 19.03
N GLU A 35 -27.81 -18.95 19.73
CA GLU A 35 -27.18 -20.27 19.71
C GLU A 35 -27.18 -20.87 18.30
N ALA A 36 -28.27 -20.72 17.55
CA ALA A 36 -28.36 -21.19 16.16
C ALA A 36 -27.33 -20.50 15.25
N LEU A 37 -27.14 -19.18 15.41
CA LEU A 37 -26.11 -18.43 14.67
C LEU A 37 -24.70 -18.82 15.14
N MET A 38 -24.47 -18.91 16.45
CA MET A 38 -23.15 -19.23 17.02
C MET A 38 -22.67 -20.64 16.66
N ALA A 39 -23.57 -21.64 16.67
CA ALA A 39 -23.28 -23.00 16.21
C ALA A 39 -22.86 -23.05 14.73
N SER A 40 -23.20 -22.01 13.95
CA SER A 40 -22.92 -21.92 12.52
C SER A 40 -21.71 -21.03 12.19
N ARG A 41 -20.96 -20.56 13.20
CA ARG A 41 -19.77 -19.70 13.06
C ARG A 41 -18.68 -20.25 12.11
N PRO A 42 -18.36 -21.56 12.05
CA PRO A 42 -17.35 -22.08 11.13
C PRO A 42 -17.59 -21.76 9.64
N ARG A 43 -18.83 -21.41 9.28
CA ARG A 43 -19.21 -21.05 7.90
C ARG A 43 -18.55 -19.76 7.42
N ALA A 44 -18.33 -18.78 8.30
CA ALA A 44 -17.76 -17.49 7.93
C ALA A 44 -16.32 -17.60 7.36
N SER A 45 -15.58 -18.63 7.78
CA SER A 45 -14.20 -18.92 7.38
C SER A 45 -14.06 -20.04 6.34
N ALA A 46 -15.18 -20.64 5.87
CA ALA A 46 -15.12 -21.89 5.12
C ALA A 46 -14.72 -21.72 3.63
N ILE A 47 -15.12 -20.62 2.98
CA ILE A 47 -14.77 -20.32 1.58
C ILE A 47 -14.15 -18.93 1.47
N HIS A 48 -12.90 -18.89 0.99
CA HIS A 48 -12.24 -17.70 0.47
C HIS A 48 -12.65 -17.48 -1.00
N ARG A 49 -12.57 -16.25 -1.52
CA ARG A 49 -13.10 -15.78 -2.83
C ARG A 49 -12.69 -16.59 -4.09
N SER A 50 -11.96 -17.70 -3.98
CA SER A 50 -11.55 -18.55 -5.12
C SER A 50 -12.64 -19.52 -5.56
N ASP A 51 -12.64 -19.87 -6.84
CA ASP A 51 -13.47 -20.90 -7.47
C ASP A 51 -12.91 -22.33 -7.31
N HIS A 52 -11.77 -22.46 -6.65
CA HIS A 52 -11.08 -23.72 -6.38
C HIS A 52 -10.37 -23.67 -5.02
N PHE A 53 -10.10 -24.86 -4.45
CA PHE A 53 -9.27 -24.98 -3.26
C PHE A 53 -7.79 -24.91 -3.66
N LYS A 54 -7.01 -24.11 -2.92
CA LYS A 54 -5.55 -23.98 -3.10
C LYS A 54 -4.81 -25.21 -2.57
N SER A 55 -5.35 -25.90 -1.56
CA SER A 55 -4.74 -27.09 -0.95
C SER A 55 -5.78 -28.14 -0.56
N ALA A 56 -5.31 -29.39 -0.36
CA ALA A 56 -6.14 -30.47 0.17
C ALA A 56 -6.60 -30.20 1.61
N GLU A 57 -5.78 -29.52 2.41
CA GLU A 57 -6.13 -29.10 3.76
C GLU A 57 -7.28 -28.09 3.77
N GLN A 58 -7.26 -27.12 2.85
CA GLN A 58 -8.36 -26.16 2.70
C GLN A 58 -9.66 -26.87 2.32
N ALA A 59 -9.59 -27.86 1.43
CA ALA A 59 -10.75 -28.66 1.05
C ALA A 59 -11.30 -29.48 2.23
N ALA A 60 -10.43 -30.07 3.06
CA ALA A 60 -10.82 -30.83 4.25
C ALA A 60 -11.43 -29.92 5.34
N ALA A 61 -10.83 -28.76 5.58
CA ALA A 61 -11.35 -27.77 6.53
C ALA A 61 -12.74 -27.26 6.10
N TYR A 62 -12.94 -26.98 4.82
CA TYR A 62 -14.25 -26.63 4.27
C TYR A 62 -15.28 -27.75 4.50
N GLN A 63 -14.92 -29.00 4.21
CA GLN A 63 -15.83 -30.14 4.40
C GLN A 63 -16.22 -30.30 5.87
N GLU A 64 -15.27 -30.17 6.79
CA GLU A 64 -15.55 -30.28 8.22
C GLU A 64 -16.42 -29.11 8.70
N ALA A 65 -16.15 -27.89 8.23
CA ALA A 65 -16.99 -26.73 8.54
C ALA A 65 -18.44 -26.92 8.06
N MET A 66 -18.64 -27.47 6.86
CA MET A 66 -19.98 -27.78 6.34
C MET A 66 -20.68 -28.93 7.07
N ARG A 67 -19.92 -29.90 7.59
CA ARG A 67 -20.46 -31.04 8.36
C ARG A 67 -20.88 -30.65 9.78
N THR A 68 -20.21 -29.67 10.35
CA THR A 68 -20.38 -29.25 11.75
C THR A 68 -21.26 -28.02 11.93
N SER A 69 -21.69 -27.39 10.82
CA SER A 69 -22.55 -26.21 10.83
C SER A 69 -23.94 -26.49 10.24
N SER A 70 -24.86 -25.54 10.43
CA SER A 70 -26.19 -25.63 9.81
C SER A 70 -26.14 -25.40 8.30
N THR A 71 -27.16 -25.89 7.59
CA THR A 71 -27.27 -25.76 6.13
C THR A 71 -27.47 -24.31 5.69
N ASP A 72 -26.99 -23.96 4.48
CA ASP A 72 -27.21 -22.65 3.85
C ASP A 72 -28.67 -22.21 3.88
N GLU A 73 -29.58 -23.13 3.56
CA GLU A 73 -31.02 -22.90 3.55
C GLU A 73 -31.54 -22.48 4.92
N PHE A 74 -31.20 -23.22 5.99
CA PHE A 74 -31.68 -22.91 7.33
C PHE A 74 -31.20 -21.53 7.78
N VAL A 75 -29.90 -21.24 7.66
CA VAL A 75 -29.32 -19.99 8.16
C VAL A 75 -29.74 -18.78 7.33
N CYS A 76 -29.91 -18.92 6.00
CA CYS A 76 -30.42 -17.84 5.15
C CYS A 76 -31.90 -17.56 5.44
N ASN A 77 -32.71 -18.59 5.63
CA ASN A 77 -34.11 -18.43 6.04
C ASN A 77 -34.20 -17.73 7.40
N LEU A 78 -33.33 -18.08 8.34
CA LEU A 78 -33.24 -17.41 9.63
C LEU A 78 -32.86 -15.93 9.50
N ALA A 79 -31.88 -15.61 8.66
CA ALA A 79 -31.48 -14.24 8.36
C ALA A 79 -32.64 -13.42 7.75
N SER A 80 -33.41 -14.02 6.83
CA SER A 80 -34.57 -13.40 6.22
C SER A 80 -35.72 -13.10 7.21
N VAL A 81 -35.88 -13.97 8.21
CA VAL A 81 -36.84 -13.77 9.31
C VAL A 81 -36.36 -12.64 10.24
N LEU A 82 -35.06 -12.58 10.56
CA LEU A 82 -34.46 -11.50 11.34
C LEU A 82 -34.59 -10.14 10.64
N LEU A 83 -34.40 -10.09 9.32
CA LEU A 83 -34.67 -8.90 8.49
C LEU A 83 -36.13 -8.42 8.62
N ARG A 84 -37.10 -9.34 8.65
CA ARG A 84 -38.52 -9.00 8.86
C ARG A 84 -38.80 -8.44 10.26
N PHE A 85 -38.10 -8.92 11.29
CA PHE A 85 -38.14 -8.30 12.61
C PHE A 85 -37.52 -6.89 12.63
N CYS A 86 -36.59 -6.60 11.71
CA CYS A 86 -36.03 -5.27 11.54
C CYS A 86 -36.95 -4.32 10.77
N ALA A 87 -37.81 -4.83 9.88
CA ALA A 87 -38.69 -4.04 9.01
C ALA A 87 -39.42 -2.87 9.69
N PRO A 88 -39.94 -2.97 10.95
CA PRO A 88 -40.61 -1.84 11.60
C PRO A 88 -39.75 -0.60 11.86
N PHE A 89 -38.42 -0.74 11.83
CA PHE A 89 -37.47 0.37 12.00
C PHE A 89 -36.54 0.56 10.80
N LEU A 90 -36.79 -0.15 9.70
CA LEU A 90 -36.25 0.12 8.37
C LEU A 90 -37.24 1.01 7.63
N ARG A 91 -36.77 2.09 6.99
CA ARG A 91 -37.62 2.99 6.22
C ARG A 91 -37.18 3.00 4.78
N PHE A 92 -37.99 2.40 3.93
CA PHE A 92 -37.75 2.42 2.49
C PHE A 92 -37.83 3.86 1.96
N GLY A 93 -36.79 4.29 1.24
CA GLY A 93 -36.75 5.61 0.61
C GLY A 93 -36.48 6.80 1.55
N GLU A 94 -36.33 6.58 2.86
CA GLU A 94 -36.06 7.65 3.84
C GLU A 94 -34.74 7.42 4.59
N ALA A 95 -34.16 8.50 5.10
CA ALA A 95 -33.03 8.39 6.02
C ALA A 95 -33.46 7.72 7.34
N PRO A 96 -32.57 6.92 7.97
CA PRO A 96 -32.85 6.33 9.28
C PRO A 96 -33.21 7.37 10.34
N ALA A 97 -34.23 7.08 11.14
CA ALA A 97 -34.67 7.99 12.20
C ALA A 97 -33.58 8.10 13.30
N PRO A 98 -33.24 9.32 13.76
CA PRO A 98 -32.26 9.51 14.85
C PRO A 98 -32.62 8.72 16.12
N ALA A 99 -33.91 8.62 16.43
CA ALA A 99 -34.41 7.82 17.55
C ALA A 99 -34.17 6.30 17.40
N THR A 100 -34.03 5.79 16.18
CA THR A 100 -33.63 4.40 15.93
C THR A 100 -32.13 4.25 16.16
N LEU A 101 -31.31 5.16 15.61
CA LEU A 101 -29.85 5.15 15.78
C LEU A 101 -29.44 5.21 17.26
N ALA A 102 -30.11 6.04 18.06
CA ALA A 102 -29.87 6.16 19.50
C ALA A 102 -30.10 4.86 20.30
N LYS A 103 -30.90 3.91 19.76
CA LYS A 103 -31.15 2.61 20.39
C LYS A 103 -30.05 1.57 20.10
N LEU A 104 -29.17 1.85 19.14
CA LEU A 104 -28.10 0.94 18.71
C LEU A 104 -26.82 1.19 19.51
N SER A 105 -26.71 0.53 20.67
CA SER A 105 -25.56 0.70 21.57
C SER A 105 -24.36 -0.15 21.14
N VAL A 106 -23.23 0.51 20.86
CA VAL A 106 -21.93 -0.14 20.55
C VAL A 106 -21.47 -1.08 21.67
N SER A 107 -21.92 -0.83 22.90
CA SER A 107 -21.58 -1.67 24.04
C SER A 107 -22.06 -3.13 23.94
N HIS A 108 -22.93 -3.44 22.97
CA HIS A 108 -23.30 -4.82 22.63
C HIS A 108 -22.08 -5.68 22.28
N TYR A 109 -21.06 -5.13 21.61
CA TYR A 109 -19.85 -5.87 21.25
C TYR A 109 -18.92 -6.18 22.43
N ARG A 110 -19.16 -5.60 23.62
CA ARG A 110 -18.34 -5.89 24.83
C ARG A 110 -18.62 -7.27 25.44
N GLY A 111 -19.61 -8.01 24.94
CA GLY A 111 -19.90 -9.37 25.41
C GLY A 111 -20.60 -9.44 26.77
N ARG A 112 -21.26 -8.36 27.23
CA ARG A 112 -21.92 -8.30 28.55
C ARG A 112 -23.07 -9.30 28.76
N ASP A 113 -23.69 -9.81 27.68
CA ASP A 113 -24.88 -10.68 27.72
C ASP A 113 -24.62 -12.10 27.17
N GLU A 114 -23.36 -12.50 26.89
CA GLU A 114 -22.94 -13.81 26.36
C GLU A 114 -23.63 -14.32 25.07
N ARG A 115 -24.56 -13.56 24.47
CA ARG A 115 -25.34 -14.04 23.32
C ARG A 115 -24.49 -14.31 22.08
N LEU A 116 -23.71 -13.31 21.67
CA LEU A 116 -22.84 -13.40 20.49
C LEU A 116 -21.39 -13.22 20.94
N ASP A 117 -20.53 -14.13 20.51
CA ASP A 117 -19.10 -14.07 20.77
C ASP A 117 -18.39 -13.41 19.58
N TYR A 118 -17.99 -12.16 19.78
CA TYR A 118 -17.23 -11.38 18.81
C TYR A 118 -15.71 -11.48 19.00
N SER A 119 -15.21 -12.20 20.00
CA SER A 119 -13.78 -12.30 20.30
C SER A 119 -12.88 -12.68 19.12
N PRO A 120 -13.22 -13.58 18.18
CA PRO A 120 -12.27 -13.95 17.12
C PRO A 120 -12.07 -12.88 16.03
N HIS A 121 -12.90 -11.83 16.01
CA HIS A 121 -13.00 -10.96 14.85
C HIS A 121 -12.13 -9.71 15.03
N SER A 122 -11.36 -9.40 13.99
CA SER A 122 -10.62 -8.13 13.88
C SER A 122 -11.57 -6.94 13.92
N ARG A 123 -11.10 -5.83 14.49
CA ARG A 123 -11.88 -4.59 14.70
C ARG A 123 -11.59 -3.55 13.62
N LEU A 124 -12.45 -2.54 13.48
CA LEU A 124 -12.23 -1.45 12.52
C LEU A 124 -10.91 -0.69 12.79
N CYS A 125 -10.53 -0.53 14.07
CA CYS A 125 -9.24 0.03 14.47
C CYS A 125 -8.03 -0.92 14.27
N GLY A 126 -8.18 -2.10 13.67
CA GLY A 126 -7.06 -3.00 13.32
C GLY A 126 -6.66 -4.02 14.38
N HIS A 127 -7.24 -4.02 15.59
CA HIS A 127 -6.90 -5.00 16.63
C HIS A 127 -7.58 -6.36 16.45
N ILE A 128 -6.84 -7.44 16.74
CA ILE A 128 -7.35 -8.80 16.99
C ILE A 128 -7.46 -8.99 18.51
N VAL A 129 -8.60 -9.47 19.03
CA VAL A 129 -8.76 -9.71 20.47
C VAL A 129 -7.95 -10.94 20.88
N GLY A 130 -6.96 -10.75 21.76
CA GLY A 130 -6.09 -11.80 22.30
C GLY A 130 -4.74 -11.26 22.82
N GLY A 131 -4.25 -10.13 22.29
CA GLY A 131 -3.13 -9.38 22.83
C GLY A 131 -3.64 -8.23 23.71
N GLY A 132 -3.51 -8.35 25.03
CA GLY A 132 -3.95 -7.34 26.00
C GLY A 132 -3.10 -6.05 26.00
N GLY A 133 -3.10 -5.30 24.90
CA GLY A 133 -2.53 -3.96 24.82
C GLY A 133 -3.62 -2.87 24.96
N PRO A 134 -3.31 -1.70 25.54
CA PRO A 134 -4.20 -0.54 25.52
C PRO A 134 -4.45 -0.07 24.07
N SER A 135 -5.59 0.59 23.87
CA SER A 135 -5.98 1.14 22.57
C SER A 135 -5.01 2.24 22.11
N ALA A 136 -4.60 2.16 20.85
CA ALA A 136 -3.85 3.21 20.19
C ALA A 136 -4.62 4.54 20.09
N ALA A 137 -5.93 4.44 20.00
CA ALA A 137 -6.84 5.56 19.91
C ALA A 137 -7.00 6.31 21.26
N ALA A 138 -6.72 5.64 22.38
CA ALA A 138 -6.64 6.27 23.71
C ALA A 138 -5.31 7.01 23.92
N SER A 139 -4.22 6.52 23.31
CA SER A 139 -2.89 7.12 23.36
C SER A 139 -2.83 8.50 22.67
N GLU A 140 -3.55 8.65 21.57
CA GLU A 140 -3.61 9.91 20.81
C GLU A 140 -4.50 10.98 21.48
N LEU A 141 -5.48 10.58 22.31
CA LEU A 141 -6.39 11.50 23.00
C LEU A 141 -5.75 12.15 24.26
N GLU A 142 -4.73 11.54 24.86
CA GLU A 142 -4.02 12.13 26.01
C GLU A 142 -2.99 13.22 25.60
N GLY A 143 -2.61 13.29 24.31
CA GLY A 143 -1.69 14.29 23.77
C GLY A 143 -2.31 15.67 23.45
N GLY A 144 -3.61 15.84 23.73
CA GLY A 144 -4.39 17.03 23.38
C GLY A 144 -5.11 17.69 24.55
N SER A 145 -4.45 17.87 25.70
CA SER A 145 -4.96 18.79 26.73
C SER A 145 -4.59 20.23 26.38
N LEU A 146 -5.47 20.87 25.62
CA LEU A 146 -5.50 22.33 25.41
C LEU A 146 -6.83 22.91 25.90
N PHE A 147 -7.42 22.30 26.93
CA PHE A 147 -8.56 22.86 27.65
C PHE A 147 -8.07 23.42 28.97
N GLY A 148 -7.71 24.71 28.90
CA GLY A 148 -7.73 25.56 30.08
C GLY A 148 -9.11 25.54 30.72
N GLU A 149 -9.11 25.60 32.05
CA GLU A 149 -10.25 25.74 32.94
C GLU A 149 -11.36 26.63 32.35
N LEU A 150 -12.52 26.03 32.03
CA LEU A 150 -13.80 26.73 32.01
C LEU A 150 -14.89 25.73 32.42
N ASP A 151 -15.16 25.73 33.73
CA ASP A 151 -16.39 25.21 34.31
C ASP A 151 -17.61 25.97 33.79
N ALA A 152 -18.72 25.23 33.70
CA ALA A 152 -20.11 25.68 33.71
C ALA A 152 -20.66 26.40 32.46
N TYR A 153 -21.23 25.62 31.53
CA TYR A 153 -22.53 25.97 30.95
C TYR A 153 -23.31 24.69 30.59
N ASP A 154 -24.36 24.43 31.36
CA ASP A 154 -25.35 23.37 31.14
C ASP A 154 -26.31 23.83 30.02
N GLY A 155 -26.45 23.03 28.97
CA GLY A 155 -27.22 23.40 27.77
C GLY A 155 -27.36 22.23 26.80
N ASP A 156 -28.43 21.46 26.99
CA ASP A 156 -28.95 20.34 26.20
C ASP A 156 -28.50 20.25 24.72
N VAL A 157 -27.56 19.32 24.47
CA VAL A 157 -27.41 18.63 23.17
C VAL A 157 -27.38 17.13 23.44
N ALA A 158 -28.56 16.51 23.44
CA ALA A 158 -28.76 15.12 23.85
C ALA A 158 -28.40 14.09 22.75
N SER A 159 -27.20 13.52 22.92
CA SER A 159 -26.85 12.08 22.87
C SER A 159 -27.23 11.20 21.66
N ALA A 160 -26.29 11.08 20.72
CA ALA A 160 -25.96 9.79 20.08
C ALA A 160 -24.56 9.39 20.58
N GLY A 161 -24.50 8.40 21.49
CA GLY A 161 -23.21 7.91 22.03
C GLY A 161 -23.01 8.06 23.54
N THR A 162 -24.01 7.86 24.38
CA THR A 162 -23.77 7.76 25.83
C THR A 162 -23.03 6.47 26.18
N PHE A 163 -21.72 6.53 26.43
CA PHE A 163 -21.05 5.59 27.33
C PHE A 163 -21.45 5.92 28.79
N SER A 164 -22.71 5.70 29.20
CA SER A 164 -23.04 5.78 30.64
C SER A 164 -24.20 4.90 31.08
N ARG A 165 -23.79 3.79 31.72
CA ARG A 165 -24.23 3.13 32.96
C ARG A 165 -24.12 1.64 32.73
N ALA A 166 -23.31 0.98 33.56
CA ALA A 166 -22.97 -0.42 33.42
C ALA A 166 -24.17 -1.41 33.46
N ASN A 167 -25.39 -0.94 33.75
CA ASN A 167 -26.54 -1.76 34.16
C ASN A 167 -27.88 -1.50 33.41
N ALA A 168 -27.91 -0.89 32.22
CA ALA A 168 -29.16 -0.74 31.46
C ALA A 168 -29.43 -1.95 30.55
N PRO A 169 -30.66 -2.52 30.52
CA PRO A 169 -30.99 -3.66 29.65
C PRO A 169 -30.95 -3.27 28.18
N LEU A 170 -30.48 -4.19 27.32
CA LEU A 170 -30.42 -3.97 25.88
C LEU A 170 -31.82 -3.73 25.29
N HIS A 171 -31.92 -2.71 24.44
CA HIS A 171 -33.16 -2.40 23.74
C HIS A 171 -33.44 -3.48 22.67
N PHE A 172 -34.68 -3.96 22.56
CA PHE A 172 -35.06 -5.03 21.61
C PHE A 172 -34.67 -4.74 20.15
N VAL A 173 -34.83 -3.49 19.71
CA VAL A 173 -34.35 -3.03 18.38
C VAL A 173 -32.85 -3.27 18.20
N GLY A 174 -32.04 -2.99 19.22
CA GLY A 174 -30.61 -3.29 19.20
C GLY A 174 -30.35 -4.79 19.12
N GLU A 175 -31.08 -5.60 19.88
CA GLU A 175 -30.94 -7.07 19.83
C GLU A 175 -31.21 -7.63 18.43
N MET A 176 -32.31 -7.21 17.80
CA MET A 176 -32.62 -7.62 16.42
C MET A 176 -31.60 -7.11 15.42
N PHE A 177 -31.12 -5.87 15.57
CA PHE A 177 -30.10 -5.30 14.71
C PHE A 177 -28.79 -6.12 14.74
N PHE A 178 -28.24 -6.39 15.92
CA PHE A 178 -26.96 -7.11 16.05
C PHE A 178 -27.06 -8.59 15.70
N LEU A 179 -28.19 -9.26 16.01
CA LEU A 179 -28.45 -10.63 15.54
C LEU A 179 -28.55 -10.68 14.02
N THR A 180 -29.23 -9.71 13.40
CA THR A 180 -29.32 -9.62 11.93
C THR A 180 -27.95 -9.37 11.31
N GLN A 181 -27.17 -8.44 11.86
CA GLN A 181 -25.80 -8.17 11.40
C GLN A 181 -24.91 -9.43 11.45
N TYR A 182 -24.98 -10.20 12.53
CA TYR A 182 -24.22 -11.45 12.63
C TYR A 182 -24.77 -12.55 11.71
N ALA A 183 -26.08 -12.56 11.45
CA ALA A 183 -26.68 -13.46 10.47
C ALA A 183 -26.18 -13.18 9.04
N PHE A 184 -25.92 -11.92 8.65
CA PHE A 184 -25.25 -11.62 7.37
C PHE A 184 -23.86 -12.28 7.30
N HIS A 185 -23.09 -12.17 8.38
CA HIS A 185 -21.71 -12.66 8.46
C HIS A 185 -21.59 -14.18 8.31
N ILE A 186 -22.53 -14.93 8.89
CA ILE A 186 -22.47 -16.40 8.93
C ILE A 186 -23.40 -17.10 7.93
N ALA A 187 -24.40 -16.38 7.40
CA ALA A 187 -25.40 -16.91 6.47
C ALA A 187 -25.26 -16.27 5.08
N MET A 188 -25.74 -15.05 4.91
CA MET A 188 -25.98 -14.47 3.58
C MET A 188 -24.68 -14.32 2.77
N VAL A 189 -23.63 -13.76 3.37
CA VAL A 189 -22.35 -13.54 2.67
C VAL A 189 -21.61 -14.86 2.37
N PRO A 190 -21.48 -15.82 3.31
CA PRO A 190 -20.96 -17.14 2.98
C PRO A 190 -21.74 -17.86 1.89
N THR A 191 -23.08 -17.76 1.88
CA THR A 191 -23.90 -18.38 0.83
C THR A 191 -23.69 -17.72 -0.55
N VAL A 192 -23.45 -16.40 -0.61
CA VAL A 192 -22.99 -15.73 -1.84
C VAL A 192 -21.64 -16.30 -2.30
N ARG A 193 -20.69 -16.52 -1.39
CA ARG A 193 -19.40 -17.15 -1.72
C ARG A 193 -19.58 -18.59 -2.22
N HIS A 194 -20.49 -19.36 -1.62
CA HIS A 194 -20.84 -20.71 -2.08
C HIS A 194 -21.40 -20.67 -3.50
N LEU A 195 -22.31 -19.74 -3.81
CA LEU A 195 -22.83 -19.54 -5.16
C LEU A 195 -21.70 -19.30 -6.16
N PHE A 196 -20.80 -18.35 -5.89
CA PHE A 196 -19.66 -18.07 -6.79
C PHE A 196 -18.70 -19.25 -6.92
N PHE A 197 -18.42 -19.96 -5.83
CA PHE A 197 -17.59 -21.16 -5.82
C PHE A 197 -18.16 -22.25 -6.74
N HIS A 198 -19.45 -22.58 -6.59
CA HIS A 198 -20.11 -23.58 -7.44
C HIS A 198 -20.24 -23.14 -8.91
N THR A 199 -20.46 -21.84 -9.12
CA THR A 199 -20.53 -21.22 -10.45
C THR A 199 -19.20 -21.32 -11.20
N GLY A 200 -18.08 -21.02 -10.54
CA GLY A 200 -16.75 -21.17 -11.12
C GLY A 200 -16.39 -22.63 -11.42
N ARG A 201 -16.72 -23.57 -10.52
CA ARG A 201 -16.54 -25.01 -10.77
C ARG A 201 -17.33 -25.50 -11.98
N ARG A 202 -18.55 -25.00 -12.16
CA ARG A 202 -19.37 -25.32 -13.33
C ARG A 202 -18.69 -24.85 -14.62
N ARG A 203 -18.16 -23.63 -14.64
CA ARG A 203 -17.39 -23.09 -15.78
C ARG A 203 -16.21 -23.99 -16.13
N LEU A 204 -15.37 -24.29 -15.14
CA LEU A 204 -14.20 -25.18 -15.31
C LEU A 204 -14.60 -26.58 -15.82
N GLN A 205 -15.79 -27.04 -15.44
CA GLN A 205 -16.26 -28.35 -15.86
C GLN A 205 -16.80 -28.35 -17.30
N LEU A 206 -17.49 -27.29 -17.71
CA LEU A 206 -17.90 -27.08 -19.11
C LEU A 206 -16.69 -26.98 -20.04
N GLU A 207 -15.62 -26.33 -19.59
CA GLU A 207 -14.35 -26.22 -20.32
C GLU A 207 -13.66 -27.59 -20.52
N ARG A 208 -13.82 -28.55 -19.58
CA ARG A 208 -13.16 -29.87 -19.63
C ARG A 208 -13.83 -30.92 -20.56
N GLY A 209 -15.11 -30.76 -20.89
CA GLY A 209 -15.86 -31.67 -21.80
C GLY A 209 -16.09 -33.10 -21.30
N GLY A 210 -16.92 -33.88 -22.02
CA GLY A 210 -17.18 -35.32 -21.77
C GLY A 210 -18.56 -35.70 -21.22
N MET A 211 -18.90 -36.99 -21.17
CA MET A 211 -20.24 -37.49 -20.77
C MET A 211 -20.48 -37.43 -19.25
N ALA A 212 -19.49 -37.84 -18.43
CA ALA A 212 -19.53 -37.68 -16.97
C ALA A 212 -19.46 -36.20 -16.51
N ALA A 213 -18.96 -35.32 -17.38
CA ALA A 213 -18.98 -33.88 -17.16
C ALA A 213 -20.36 -33.25 -17.39
N ARG A 214 -21.27 -33.91 -18.12
CA ARG A 214 -22.65 -33.42 -18.32
C ARG A 214 -23.53 -33.65 -17.10
N ASP A 215 -23.47 -34.82 -16.47
CA ASP A 215 -24.31 -35.12 -15.29
C ASP A 215 -23.96 -34.22 -14.10
N LYS A 216 -22.66 -34.07 -13.81
CA LYS A 216 -22.20 -33.15 -12.77
C LYS A 216 -22.48 -31.67 -13.11
N ASP A 217 -22.58 -31.29 -14.38
CA ASP A 217 -22.94 -29.93 -14.79
C ASP A 217 -24.41 -29.63 -14.48
N ILE A 218 -25.29 -30.61 -14.67
CA ILE A 218 -26.71 -30.49 -14.29
C ILE A 218 -26.86 -30.26 -12.79
N ASP A 219 -26.11 -30.98 -11.96
CA ASP A 219 -26.16 -30.80 -10.50
C ASP A 219 -25.62 -29.43 -10.07
N LEU A 220 -24.49 -28.99 -10.64
CA LEU A 220 -23.94 -27.66 -10.35
C LEU A 220 -24.87 -26.54 -10.83
N TYR A 221 -25.53 -26.72 -11.97
CA TYR A 221 -26.55 -25.79 -12.46
C TYR A 221 -27.75 -25.71 -11.51
N ARG A 222 -28.29 -26.86 -11.08
CA ARG A 222 -29.39 -26.88 -10.10
C ARG A 222 -29.02 -26.19 -8.80
N MET A 223 -27.80 -26.43 -8.29
CA MET A 223 -27.29 -25.74 -7.11
C MET A 223 -27.23 -24.22 -7.32
N GLN A 224 -26.72 -23.77 -8.47
CA GLN A 224 -26.66 -22.35 -8.84
C GLN A 224 -28.06 -21.71 -8.83
N GLU A 225 -29.05 -22.37 -9.45
CA GLU A 225 -30.45 -21.90 -9.46
C GLU A 225 -31.05 -21.85 -8.05
N CYS A 226 -30.81 -22.88 -7.22
CA CYS A 226 -31.29 -22.90 -5.83
C CYS A 226 -30.74 -21.74 -5.01
N TYR A 227 -29.43 -21.47 -5.09
CA TYR A 227 -28.83 -20.32 -4.41
C TYR A 227 -29.38 -18.99 -4.91
N THR A 228 -29.59 -18.88 -6.23
CA THR A 228 -30.18 -17.68 -6.84
C THR A 228 -31.58 -17.42 -6.30
N VAL A 229 -32.42 -18.46 -6.18
CA VAL A 229 -33.77 -18.35 -5.61
C VAL A 229 -33.73 -17.99 -4.12
N LEU A 230 -32.79 -18.54 -3.36
CA LEU A 230 -32.64 -18.30 -1.92
C LEU A 230 -32.17 -16.87 -1.62
N LEU A 231 -31.24 -16.35 -2.40
CA LEU A 231 -30.60 -15.05 -2.17
C LEU A 231 -31.38 -13.89 -2.79
N LEU A 232 -32.07 -14.10 -3.92
CA LEU A 232 -32.73 -13.04 -4.70
C LEU A 232 -34.25 -12.93 -4.46
N GLU A 233 -34.74 -13.42 -3.32
CA GLU A 233 -36.13 -13.19 -2.89
C GLU A 233 -36.39 -11.68 -2.77
N PRO A 234 -37.37 -11.09 -3.48
CA PRO A 234 -37.52 -9.64 -3.57
C PRO A 234 -37.65 -8.90 -2.23
N GLN A 235 -38.46 -9.41 -1.29
CA GLN A 235 -38.66 -8.73 -0.01
C GLN A 235 -37.40 -8.80 0.86
N GLN A 236 -36.70 -9.95 0.87
CA GLN A 236 -35.39 -10.10 1.49
C GLN A 236 -34.37 -9.11 0.91
N LEU A 237 -34.31 -8.95 -0.41
CA LEU A 237 -33.41 -7.99 -1.07
C LEU A 237 -33.71 -6.56 -0.59
N GLN A 238 -34.96 -6.11 -0.67
CA GLN A 238 -35.35 -4.78 -0.24
C GLN A 238 -34.98 -4.51 1.24
N LEU A 239 -35.36 -5.43 2.14
CA LEU A 239 -35.05 -5.29 3.57
C LEU A 239 -33.55 -5.33 3.84
N SER A 240 -32.80 -6.15 3.10
CA SER A 240 -31.35 -6.24 3.26
C SER A 240 -30.63 -4.95 2.87
N ILE A 241 -31.09 -4.27 1.81
CA ILE A 241 -30.52 -3.00 1.36
C ILE A 241 -30.85 -1.91 2.40
N ASP A 242 -32.11 -1.82 2.84
CA ASP A 242 -32.52 -0.85 3.86
C ASP A 242 -31.80 -1.07 5.20
N PHE A 243 -31.54 -2.33 5.57
CA PHE A 243 -30.74 -2.68 6.74
C PHE A 243 -29.30 -2.18 6.62
N ILE A 244 -28.68 -2.35 5.46
CA ILE A 244 -27.32 -1.85 5.20
C ILE A 244 -27.28 -0.32 5.21
N LEU A 245 -28.32 0.36 4.70
CA LEU A 245 -28.44 1.82 4.78
C LEU A 245 -28.49 2.30 6.24
N LEU A 246 -29.28 1.62 7.08
CA LEU A 246 -29.32 1.88 8.53
C LEU A 246 -27.94 1.68 9.17
N GLN A 247 -27.26 0.57 8.84
CA GLN A 247 -25.94 0.25 9.38
C GLN A 247 -24.88 1.29 8.97
N ALA A 248 -24.87 1.72 7.70
CA ALA A 248 -23.95 2.74 7.21
C ALA A 248 -24.18 4.10 7.89
N ALA A 249 -25.45 4.49 8.08
CA ALA A 249 -25.80 5.72 8.80
C ALA A 249 -25.37 5.67 10.26
N TRP A 250 -25.57 4.52 10.92
CA TRP A 250 -25.12 4.31 12.30
C TRP A 250 -23.60 4.42 12.44
N LEU A 251 -22.82 3.77 11.56
CA LEU A 251 -21.36 3.87 11.59
C LEU A 251 -20.87 5.31 11.32
N ALA A 252 -21.48 6.01 10.37
CA ALA A 252 -21.14 7.40 10.09
C ALA A 252 -21.46 8.30 11.28
N GLU A 253 -22.57 8.08 11.98
CA GLU A 253 -22.91 8.83 13.19
C GLU A 253 -21.91 8.56 14.33
N LEU A 254 -21.52 7.30 14.53
CA LEU A 254 -20.50 6.94 15.52
C LEU A 254 -19.16 7.61 15.25
N SER A 255 -18.78 7.77 13.98
CA SER A 255 -17.51 8.41 13.61
C SER A 255 -17.47 9.91 13.92
N ARG A 256 -18.63 10.56 14.04
CA ARG A 256 -18.75 11.99 14.38
C ARG A 256 -18.83 12.23 15.89
N GLY A 257 -19.08 11.19 16.69
CA GLY A 257 -19.25 11.30 18.13
C GLY A 257 -17.93 11.50 18.89
N ALA A 258 -17.98 12.15 20.06
CA ALA A 258 -16.80 12.39 20.91
C ALA A 258 -16.08 11.10 21.38
N GLN A 259 -16.75 9.95 21.30
CA GLN A 259 -16.22 8.63 21.69
C GLN A 259 -15.98 7.72 20.48
N ALA A 260 -15.79 8.29 19.28
CA ALA A 260 -15.59 7.55 18.03
C ALA A 260 -14.45 6.52 18.13
N SER A 261 -13.28 6.92 18.66
CA SER A 261 -12.13 6.02 18.93
C SER A 261 -12.54 4.74 19.65
N GLN A 262 -13.13 4.90 20.84
CA GLN A 262 -13.52 3.79 21.71
C GLN A 262 -14.64 2.94 21.10
N ALA A 263 -15.48 3.54 20.25
CA ALA A 263 -16.52 2.81 19.55
C ALA A 263 -15.93 1.90 18.46
N PHE A 264 -15.04 2.43 17.62
CA PHE A 264 -14.45 1.70 16.48
C PHE A 264 -13.48 0.61 16.90
N GLU A 265 -12.94 0.68 18.12
CA GLU A 265 -12.20 -0.42 18.77
C GLU A 265 -13.08 -1.65 19.05
N LEU A 266 -14.39 -1.46 19.22
CA LEU A 266 -15.32 -2.55 19.55
C LEU A 266 -15.99 -3.13 18.30
N VAL A 267 -16.20 -2.32 17.27
CA VAL A 267 -16.90 -2.72 16.05
C VAL A 267 -16.05 -3.72 15.25
N PRO A 268 -16.55 -4.94 14.98
CA PRO A 268 -15.87 -5.89 14.10
C PRO A 268 -15.75 -5.37 12.66
N GLN A 269 -14.64 -5.63 11.99
CA GLN A 269 -14.43 -5.19 10.60
C GLN A 269 -15.40 -5.86 9.61
N PHE A 270 -15.84 -7.09 9.91
CA PHE A 270 -16.76 -7.83 9.04
C PHE A 270 -18.07 -7.07 8.80
N VAL A 271 -18.47 -6.20 9.74
CA VAL A 271 -19.67 -5.37 9.62
C VAL A 271 -19.68 -4.58 8.31
N VAL A 272 -18.55 -3.96 7.96
CA VAL A 272 -18.44 -3.20 6.71
C VAL A 272 -18.17 -4.12 5.52
N LEU A 273 -17.32 -5.14 5.70
CA LEU A 273 -16.94 -6.07 4.63
C LEU A 273 -18.15 -6.85 4.08
N ASP A 274 -19.03 -7.32 4.97
CA ASP A 274 -20.21 -8.12 4.60
C ASP A 274 -21.28 -7.26 3.94
N ALA A 275 -21.49 -6.05 4.44
CA ALA A 275 -22.39 -5.08 3.81
C ALA A 275 -21.91 -4.73 2.39
N ALA A 276 -20.62 -4.47 2.21
CA ALA A 276 -20.04 -4.21 0.90
C ALA A 276 -20.14 -5.42 -0.04
N ALA A 277 -19.81 -6.62 0.44
CA ALA A 277 -19.91 -7.85 -0.36
C ALA A 277 -21.35 -8.11 -0.81
N TRP A 278 -22.34 -7.90 0.07
CA TRP A 278 -23.75 -8.02 -0.27
C TRP A 278 -24.20 -6.99 -1.30
N LEU A 279 -23.84 -5.72 -1.12
CA LEU A 279 -24.19 -4.65 -2.07
C LEU A 279 -23.62 -4.90 -3.46
N VAL A 280 -22.38 -5.38 -3.55
CA VAL A 280 -21.74 -5.76 -4.82
C VAL A 280 -22.46 -6.94 -5.47
N PHE A 281 -22.85 -7.94 -4.69
CA PHE A 281 -23.67 -9.06 -5.17
C PHE A 281 -25.02 -8.58 -5.72
N VAL A 282 -25.75 -7.73 -4.98
CA VAL A 282 -27.02 -7.17 -5.46
C VAL A 282 -26.82 -6.34 -6.73
N ALA A 283 -25.77 -5.51 -6.80
CA ALA A 283 -25.44 -4.74 -7.99
C ALA A 283 -25.11 -5.64 -9.20
N GLN A 284 -24.62 -6.85 -8.99
CA GLN A 284 -24.30 -7.81 -10.04
C GLN A 284 -25.52 -8.61 -10.53
N PHE A 285 -26.50 -8.89 -9.67
CA PHE A 285 -27.62 -9.77 -10.01
C PHE A 285 -28.97 -9.05 -10.14
N ARG A 286 -29.21 -7.96 -9.40
CA ARG A 286 -30.48 -7.21 -9.31
C ARG A 286 -30.30 -5.70 -9.03
N PRO A 287 -29.49 -4.94 -9.81
CA PRO A 287 -29.27 -3.51 -9.60
C PRO A 287 -30.49 -2.64 -9.88
N GLU A 288 -31.49 -3.15 -10.62
CA GLU A 288 -32.76 -2.46 -10.74
C GLU A 288 -33.46 -2.33 -9.38
N GLU A 289 -33.31 -3.32 -8.49
CA GLU A 289 -33.78 -3.23 -7.10
C GLU A 289 -32.98 -2.17 -6.35
N LEU A 290 -31.65 -2.24 -6.45
CA LEU A 290 -30.72 -1.32 -5.79
C LEU A 290 -30.96 0.14 -6.18
N ALA A 291 -31.27 0.41 -7.45
CA ALA A 291 -31.52 1.75 -7.96
C ALA A 291 -32.79 2.41 -7.38
N LEU A 292 -33.70 1.64 -6.76
CA LEU A 292 -34.91 2.15 -6.10
C LEU A 292 -34.63 2.77 -4.71
N HIS A 293 -33.44 2.52 -4.14
CA HIS A 293 -33.08 2.97 -2.79
C HIS A 293 -32.33 4.32 -2.80
N PRO A 294 -32.29 5.06 -1.67
CA PRO A 294 -31.62 6.37 -1.57
C PRO A 294 -30.09 6.23 -1.47
N LEU A 295 -29.44 5.79 -2.57
CA LEU A 295 -28.01 5.49 -2.57
C LEU A 295 -27.12 6.71 -2.33
N HIS A 296 -27.56 7.92 -2.65
CA HIS A 296 -26.85 9.15 -2.29
C HIS A 296 -26.58 9.26 -0.77
N SER A 297 -27.51 8.79 0.07
CA SER A 297 -27.32 8.79 1.54
C SER A 297 -26.27 7.75 1.95
N LEU A 298 -26.25 6.58 1.30
CA LEU A 298 -25.20 5.59 1.49
C LEU A 298 -23.82 6.17 1.12
N THR A 299 -23.73 6.81 -0.04
CA THR A 299 -22.50 7.43 -0.54
C THR A 299 -22.00 8.53 0.40
N ALA A 300 -22.89 9.36 0.95
CA ALA A 300 -22.55 10.35 1.97
C ALA A 300 -21.91 9.70 3.22
N ASN A 301 -22.49 8.60 3.70
CA ASN A 301 -21.95 7.86 4.84
C ASN A 301 -20.61 7.21 4.50
N MET A 302 -20.46 6.65 3.30
CA MET A 302 -19.20 6.08 2.83
C MET A 302 -18.09 7.14 2.74
N VAL A 303 -18.39 8.35 2.27
CA VAL A 303 -17.43 9.48 2.27
C VAL A 303 -16.90 9.73 3.68
N VAL A 304 -17.77 9.75 4.70
CA VAL A 304 -17.35 9.93 6.10
C VAL A 304 -16.44 8.78 6.57
N LEU A 305 -16.81 7.53 6.26
CA LEU A 305 -16.00 6.38 6.65
C LEU A 305 -14.64 6.35 5.93
N LEU A 306 -14.59 6.69 4.64
CA LEU A 306 -13.34 6.78 3.89
C LEU A 306 -12.42 7.85 4.49
N ARG A 307 -12.94 9.04 4.82
CA ARG A 307 -12.17 10.09 5.51
C ARG A 307 -11.62 9.59 6.85
N ALA A 308 -12.45 8.89 7.63
CA ALA A 308 -12.08 8.32 8.93
C ALA A 308 -10.99 7.23 8.86
N GLY A 309 -10.72 6.69 7.67
CA GLY A 309 -9.67 5.71 7.44
C GLY A 309 -8.45 6.23 6.69
N CYS A 310 -8.37 7.52 6.36
CA CYS A 310 -7.24 8.10 5.65
C CYS A 310 -6.42 9.02 6.58
N PRO A 311 -5.13 8.74 6.83
CA PRO A 311 -4.27 9.54 7.70
C PRO A 311 -4.24 11.03 7.33
N GLU A 312 -4.23 11.34 6.04
CA GLU A 312 -4.10 12.70 5.51
C GLU A 312 -5.33 13.58 5.81
N LEU A 313 -6.48 12.94 6.04
CA LEU A 313 -7.77 13.61 6.25
C LEU A 313 -8.23 13.59 7.71
N CYS A 314 -7.55 12.83 8.57
CA CYS A 314 -7.87 12.75 9.98
C CYS A 314 -7.19 13.91 10.74
N SER A 315 -7.99 14.73 11.45
CA SER A 315 -7.47 15.76 12.36
C SER A 315 -7.01 15.20 13.73
N GLY A 316 -6.88 13.87 13.83
CA GLY A 316 -6.59 13.08 15.05
C GLY A 316 -6.46 11.59 14.70
N ALA A 317 -6.81 10.70 15.63
CA ALA A 317 -6.63 9.25 15.44
C ALA A 317 -7.42 8.67 14.27
N ARG A 318 -6.71 7.86 13.47
CA ARG A 318 -7.30 7.07 12.39
C ARG A 318 -8.27 6.03 12.97
N LEU A 319 -9.56 6.22 12.73
CA LEU A 319 -10.64 5.37 13.26
C LEU A 319 -10.78 4.04 12.51
N ILE A 320 -10.48 4.03 11.20
CA ILE A 320 -10.50 2.80 10.38
C ILE A 320 -9.08 2.53 9.92
N ARG A 321 -8.44 1.53 10.51
CA ARG A 321 -7.05 1.13 10.16
C ARG A 321 -7.01 0.00 9.13
N SER A 322 -8.07 -0.80 9.01
CA SER A 322 -8.13 -1.92 8.08
C SER A 322 -8.20 -1.46 6.60
N PRO A 323 -7.20 -1.76 5.75
CA PRO A 323 -7.21 -1.42 4.33
C PRO A 323 -8.22 -2.28 3.55
N LEU A 324 -8.61 -3.45 4.11
CA LEU A 324 -9.68 -4.29 3.58
C LEU A 324 -11.02 -3.53 3.59
N VAL A 325 -11.27 -2.75 4.64
CA VAL A 325 -12.48 -1.94 4.77
C VAL A 325 -12.49 -0.82 3.74
N LEU A 326 -11.37 -0.11 3.57
CA LEU A 326 -11.23 0.93 2.54
C LEU A 326 -11.41 0.34 1.13
N ALA A 327 -10.78 -0.79 0.84
CA ALA A 327 -10.94 -1.49 -0.42
C ALA A 327 -12.39 -1.91 -0.69
N ALA A 328 -13.08 -2.43 0.32
CA ALA A 328 -14.49 -2.82 0.19
C ALA A 328 -15.40 -1.62 -0.12
N LEU A 329 -15.15 -0.47 0.52
CA LEU A 329 -15.89 0.78 0.26
C LEU A 329 -15.60 1.31 -1.15
N VAL A 330 -14.34 1.33 -1.58
CA VAL A 330 -13.95 1.71 -2.95
C VAL A 330 -14.60 0.78 -3.98
N ASN A 331 -14.60 -0.53 -3.73
CA ASN A 331 -15.19 -1.51 -4.64
C ASN A 331 -16.70 -1.29 -4.82
N VAL A 332 -17.44 -0.97 -3.76
CA VAL A 332 -18.87 -0.60 -3.86
C VAL A 332 -19.04 0.64 -4.73
N LEU A 333 -18.27 1.71 -4.51
CA LEU A 333 -18.36 2.94 -5.31
C LEU A 333 -18.02 2.66 -6.79
N TYR A 334 -16.96 1.91 -7.05
CA TYR A 334 -16.56 1.49 -8.38
C TYR A 334 -17.67 0.71 -9.09
N LYS A 335 -18.28 -0.28 -8.41
CA LYS A 335 -19.36 -1.09 -8.98
C LYS A 335 -20.69 -0.34 -9.12
N PHE A 336 -20.89 0.80 -8.44
CA PHE A 336 -22.11 1.59 -8.57
C PHE A 336 -21.99 2.73 -9.58
N VAL A 337 -20.82 3.36 -9.66
CA VAL A 337 -20.58 4.57 -10.46
C VAL A 337 -20.09 4.25 -11.87
N VAL A 338 -19.10 3.35 -11.99
CA VAL A 338 -18.40 3.12 -13.24
C VAL A 338 -19.20 2.19 -14.15
N PRO A 339 -19.52 2.56 -15.40
CA PRO A 339 -20.26 1.68 -16.29
C PRO A 339 -19.58 0.32 -16.55
N PRO A 340 -20.32 -0.79 -16.63
CA PRO A 340 -19.80 -2.13 -16.93
C PRO A 340 -18.94 -2.19 -18.20
N SER A 341 -19.26 -1.38 -19.22
CA SER A 341 -18.49 -1.26 -20.46
C SER A 341 -17.09 -0.68 -20.26
N SER A 342 -16.90 0.09 -19.19
CA SER A 342 -15.64 0.74 -18.82
C SER A 342 -14.83 -0.09 -17.82
N ARG A 343 -15.37 -1.23 -17.36
CA ARG A 343 -14.69 -2.16 -16.45
C ARG A 343 -13.93 -3.22 -17.25
N PRO A 344 -12.83 -3.78 -16.73
CA PRO A 344 -12.20 -4.97 -17.31
C PRO A 344 -13.20 -6.12 -17.42
N LYS A 345 -13.12 -6.92 -18.50
CA LYS A 345 -14.02 -8.08 -18.71
C LYS A 345 -13.76 -9.15 -17.65
N GLU A 346 -14.61 -9.25 -16.62
CA GLU A 346 -14.57 -10.34 -15.64
C GLU A 346 -15.12 -11.64 -16.28
N GLY A 347 -14.31 -12.70 -16.31
CA GLY A 347 -14.60 -13.95 -17.02
C GLY A 347 -15.59 -14.91 -16.34
N LEU A 348 -16.35 -14.48 -15.32
CA LEU A 348 -17.34 -15.34 -14.67
C LEU A 348 -18.72 -15.07 -15.28
N LEU A 349 -19.17 -15.99 -16.13
CA LEU A 349 -20.51 -16.09 -16.75
C LEU A 349 -21.14 -14.78 -17.17
N GLY A 350 -21.28 -14.59 -18.49
CA GLY A 350 -21.92 -13.43 -19.10
C GLY A 350 -23.25 -13.02 -18.45
N ALA A 351 -23.16 -12.18 -17.43
CA ALA A 351 -24.10 -11.12 -17.18
C ALA A 351 -24.03 -10.26 -18.45
N GLY A 352 -24.87 -10.62 -19.42
CA GLY A 352 -25.07 -9.83 -20.63
C GLY A 352 -25.21 -8.38 -20.19
N GLY A 353 -24.42 -7.52 -20.82
CA GLY A 353 -24.30 -6.12 -20.44
C GLY A 353 -25.65 -5.55 -20.05
N TRP A 354 -25.71 -5.01 -18.84
CA TRP A 354 -26.81 -4.21 -18.34
C TRP A 354 -27.38 -3.35 -19.48
N GLY A 355 -28.71 -3.33 -19.62
CA GLY A 355 -29.31 -2.30 -20.47
C GLY A 355 -28.80 -0.93 -20.03
N GLY A 356 -28.39 -0.07 -20.96
CA GLY A 356 -27.75 1.22 -20.64
C GLY A 356 -28.53 2.09 -19.65
N ASP A 357 -29.86 1.95 -19.62
CA ASP A 357 -30.77 2.66 -18.71
C ASP A 357 -30.56 2.28 -17.23
N VAL A 358 -30.34 1.00 -16.89
CA VAL A 358 -30.22 0.58 -15.47
C VAL A 358 -28.93 1.10 -14.85
N ASN A 359 -27.81 1.05 -15.59
CA ASN A 359 -26.54 1.57 -15.10
C ASN A 359 -26.55 3.09 -14.98
N ALA A 360 -27.21 3.79 -15.92
CA ALA A 360 -27.41 5.23 -15.83
C ALA A 360 -28.21 5.61 -14.58
N ARG A 361 -29.30 4.89 -14.29
CA ARG A 361 -30.10 5.10 -13.07
C ARG A 361 -29.31 4.82 -11.80
N LEU A 362 -28.54 3.74 -11.75
CA LEU A 362 -27.72 3.41 -10.58
C LEU A 362 -26.67 4.50 -10.29
N SER A 363 -25.95 4.92 -11.33
CA SER A 363 -24.97 6.00 -11.24
C SER A 363 -25.64 7.33 -10.85
N GLN A 364 -26.82 7.64 -11.40
CA GLN A 364 -27.61 8.80 -11.02
C GLN A 364 -28.10 8.73 -9.57
N SER A 365 -28.51 7.58 -9.06
CA SER A 365 -28.94 7.42 -7.66
C SER A 365 -27.79 7.66 -6.66
N VAL A 366 -26.54 7.48 -7.09
CA VAL A 366 -25.32 7.73 -6.30
C VAL A 366 -24.80 9.17 -6.47
N LEU A 367 -24.68 9.64 -7.71
CA LEU A 367 -24.06 10.92 -8.07
C LEU A 367 -25.07 12.05 -8.31
N GLY A 368 -26.36 11.81 -8.12
CA GLY A 368 -27.43 12.77 -8.42
C GLY A 368 -27.38 14.05 -7.58
N VAL A 369 -26.60 14.07 -6.49
CA VAL A 369 -26.43 15.23 -5.61
C VAL A 369 -25.11 15.94 -5.93
N GLU A 370 -25.18 17.24 -6.18
CA GLU A 370 -24.02 18.09 -6.50
C GLU A 370 -22.96 18.08 -5.40
N SER A 371 -23.36 18.22 -4.14
CA SER A 371 -22.44 18.20 -3.01
C SER A 371 -21.67 16.88 -2.87
N LEU A 372 -22.26 15.74 -3.28
CA LEU A 372 -21.59 14.45 -3.27
C LEU A 372 -20.56 14.32 -4.40
N ARG A 373 -20.90 14.84 -5.59
CA ARG A 373 -19.94 14.92 -6.70
C ARG A 373 -18.70 15.73 -6.31
N ALA A 374 -18.87 16.80 -5.54
CA ALA A 374 -17.77 17.60 -5.00
C ALA A 374 -17.03 16.93 -3.82
N ALA A 375 -17.72 16.17 -2.96
CA ALA A 375 -17.12 15.60 -1.73
C ALA A 375 -16.41 14.25 -1.93
N LEU A 376 -16.71 13.52 -3.01
CA LEU A 376 -16.12 12.21 -3.30
C LEU A 376 -14.62 12.22 -3.64
N PRO A 377 -14.08 13.17 -4.44
CA PRO A 377 -12.70 13.07 -4.89
C PRO A 377 -11.65 13.09 -3.77
N GLU A 378 -11.80 13.97 -2.78
CA GLU A 378 -10.84 14.15 -1.68
C GLU A 378 -10.52 12.85 -0.92
N PRO A 379 -11.50 12.09 -0.37
CA PRO A 379 -11.21 10.81 0.26
C PRO A 379 -10.67 9.76 -0.72
N LEU A 380 -11.06 9.77 -2.00
CA LEU A 380 -10.55 8.80 -2.97
C LEU A 380 -9.07 9.03 -3.31
N LEU A 381 -8.65 10.30 -3.40
CA LEU A 381 -7.23 10.68 -3.51
C LEU A 381 -6.44 10.17 -2.29
N ALA A 382 -7.00 10.34 -1.08
CA ALA A 382 -6.35 9.93 0.17
C ALA A 382 -6.26 8.40 0.31
N VAL A 383 -7.28 7.65 -0.14
CA VAL A 383 -7.24 6.18 -0.11
C VAL A 383 -6.11 5.64 -0.97
N TYR A 384 -5.75 6.32 -2.06
CA TYR A 384 -4.71 5.88 -2.99
C TYR A 384 -3.34 5.66 -2.30
N SER A 385 -2.99 6.52 -1.35
CA SER A 385 -1.81 6.39 -0.49
C SER A 385 -2.12 5.53 0.74
N ALA A 386 -3.30 5.69 1.36
CA ALA A 386 -3.64 4.95 2.58
C ALA A 386 -3.64 3.42 2.43
N VAL A 387 -3.84 2.88 1.22
CA VAL A 387 -3.75 1.43 0.97
C VAL A 387 -2.33 0.85 1.12
N ASP A 388 -1.29 1.67 1.16
CA ASP A 388 0.08 1.22 1.46
C ASP A 388 0.34 1.04 2.97
N SER A 389 -0.45 1.73 3.80
CA SER A 389 -0.34 1.69 5.27
C SER A 389 -0.99 0.42 5.83
N ILE A 390 -0.19 -0.64 5.99
CA ILE A 390 -0.55 -1.86 6.73
C ILE A 390 -0.02 -1.72 8.16
N GLU A 391 -0.43 -0.67 8.86
CA GLU A 391 -0.01 -0.43 10.24
C GLU A 391 -0.90 -1.20 11.21
N GLY A 392 -0.29 -2.03 12.07
CA GLY A 392 -0.98 -2.71 13.16
C GLY A 392 -1.93 -3.84 12.75
N LEU A 393 -1.82 -4.34 11.51
CA LEU A 393 -2.62 -5.46 11.01
C LEU A 393 -1.76 -6.71 10.88
N ASP A 394 -2.35 -7.86 11.18
CA ASP A 394 -1.71 -9.15 10.92
C ASP A 394 -1.60 -9.37 9.41
N VAL A 395 -0.38 -9.28 8.89
CA VAL A 395 -0.06 -9.50 7.46
C VAL A 395 -0.62 -10.85 6.99
N ASP A 396 -0.56 -11.87 7.84
CA ASP A 396 -1.08 -13.20 7.52
C ASP A 396 -2.61 -13.18 7.31
N ALA A 397 -3.34 -12.33 8.05
CA ALA A 397 -4.78 -12.16 7.86
C ALA A 397 -5.09 -11.39 6.56
N VAL A 398 -4.30 -10.37 6.24
CA VAL A 398 -4.40 -9.61 4.99
C VAL A 398 -4.11 -10.50 3.76
N GLU A 399 -3.11 -11.37 3.86
CA GLU A 399 -2.79 -12.35 2.83
C GLU A 399 -3.83 -13.47 2.71
N ALA A 400 -4.35 -13.98 3.84
CA ALA A 400 -5.44 -14.96 3.84
C ALA A 400 -6.71 -14.40 3.17
N GLU A 401 -6.96 -13.11 3.31
CA GLU A 401 -8.06 -12.40 2.65
C GLU A 401 -7.76 -12.00 1.19
N ALA A 402 -6.56 -12.31 0.68
CA ALA A 402 -6.09 -11.98 -0.67
C ALA A 402 -6.24 -10.49 -1.01
N PHE A 403 -5.87 -9.62 -0.08
CA PHE A 403 -5.84 -8.19 -0.31
C PHE A 403 -4.84 -7.85 -1.42
N ASP A 404 -5.32 -7.18 -2.46
CA ASP A 404 -4.52 -6.71 -3.57
C ASP A 404 -4.67 -5.19 -3.72
N LYS A 405 -3.68 -4.45 -3.23
CA LYS A 405 -3.65 -2.99 -3.32
C LYS A 405 -3.65 -2.50 -4.77
N TRP A 406 -3.11 -3.28 -5.70
CA TRP A 406 -3.04 -2.92 -7.11
C TRP A 406 -4.42 -2.95 -7.76
N ASN A 407 -5.23 -3.95 -7.43
CA ASN A 407 -6.63 -3.97 -7.84
C ASN A 407 -7.41 -2.75 -7.29
N VAL A 408 -7.18 -2.37 -6.03
CA VAL A 408 -7.82 -1.17 -5.44
C VAL A 408 -7.41 0.09 -6.20
N ARG A 409 -6.12 0.23 -6.56
CA ARG A 409 -5.62 1.36 -7.36
C ARG A 409 -6.20 1.39 -8.77
N MET A 410 -6.39 0.24 -9.40
CA MET A 410 -7.07 0.15 -10.69
C MET A 410 -8.53 0.65 -10.60
N GLU A 411 -9.25 0.24 -9.54
CA GLU A 411 -10.61 0.70 -9.27
C GLU A 411 -10.65 2.23 -9.01
N LEU A 412 -9.72 2.75 -8.20
CA LEU A 412 -9.56 4.18 -7.94
C LEU A 412 -9.24 4.96 -9.20
N ASN A 413 -8.29 4.50 -10.02
CA ASN A 413 -7.91 5.17 -11.27
C ASN A 413 -9.13 5.34 -12.18
N THR A 414 -9.89 4.26 -12.36
CA THR A 414 -11.07 4.26 -13.23
C THR A 414 -12.18 5.14 -12.66
N LEU A 415 -12.39 5.09 -11.34
CA LEU A 415 -13.38 5.91 -10.65
C LEU A 415 -13.04 7.40 -10.73
N LEU A 416 -11.79 7.78 -10.46
CA LEU A 416 -11.31 9.15 -10.54
C LEU A 416 -11.36 9.71 -11.96
N LEU A 417 -10.99 8.91 -12.98
CA LEU A 417 -11.16 9.28 -14.39
C LEU A 417 -12.63 9.53 -14.74
N HIS A 418 -13.55 8.69 -14.25
CA HIS A 418 -14.98 8.91 -14.46
C HIS A 418 -15.47 10.19 -13.77
N LEU A 419 -15.08 10.41 -12.51
CA LEU A 419 -15.41 11.62 -11.76
C LEU A 419 -14.82 12.89 -12.39
N TRP A 420 -13.63 12.81 -12.98
CA TRP A 420 -12.99 13.94 -13.68
C TRP A 420 -13.83 14.50 -14.83
N THR A 421 -14.72 13.69 -15.41
CA THR A 421 -15.67 14.14 -16.45
C THR A 421 -16.79 15.04 -15.90
N LEU A 422 -17.00 15.04 -14.58
CA LEU A 422 -18.04 15.82 -13.91
C LEU A 422 -17.48 17.17 -13.44
N PRO A 423 -18.10 18.31 -13.79
CA PRO A 423 -17.58 19.65 -13.48
C PRO A 423 -17.28 19.87 -11.99
N GLU A 424 -18.15 19.40 -11.10
CA GLU A 424 -18.05 19.65 -9.66
C GLU A 424 -16.97 18.81 -8.99
N ALA A 425 -16.79 17.56 -9.46
CA ALA A 425 -15.70 16.70 -9.02
C ALA A 425 -14.36 17.21 -9.54
N LYS A 426 -14.30 17.62 -10.82
CA LYS A 426 -13.09 18.25 -11.40
C LYS A 426 -12.70 19.49 -10.61
N LYS A 427 -13.65 20.38 -10.33
CA LYS A 427 -13.42 21.58 -9.52
C LYS A 427 -12.86 21.23 -8.14
N SER A 428 -13.43 20.25 -7.46
CA SER A 428 -12.95 19.79 -6.14
C SER A 428 -11.48 19.36 -6.15
N ILE A 429 -11.06 18.57 -7.16
CA ILE A 429 -9.65 18.14 -7.30
C ILE A 429 -8.74 19.33 -7.59
N VAL A 430 -9.17 20.25 -8.46
CA VAL A 430 -8.40 21.46 -8.79
C VAL A 430 -8.27 22.37 -7.56
N ASP A 431 -9.32 22.53 -6.76
CA ASP A 431 -9.32 23.33 -5.54
C ASP A 431 -8.33 22.76 -4.51
N ILE A 432 -8.21 21.42 -4.39
CA ILE A 432 -7.15 20.77 -3.58
C ILE A 432 -5.75 21.11 -4.12
N GLY A 433 -5.59 21.07 -5.44
CA GLY A 433 -4.34 21.46 -6.10
C GLY A 433 -3.93 22.90 -5.84
N ILE A 434 -4.88 23.83 -5.85
CA ILE A 434 -4.65 25.25 -5.53
C ILE A 434 -4.34 25.42 -4.05
N ALA A 435 -5.13 24.79 -3.17
CA ALA A 435 -4.95 24.86 -1.72
C ALA A 435 -3.59 24.32 -1.27
N ALA A 436 -3.01 23.34 -1.96
CA ALA A 436 -1.69 22.80 -1.65
C ALA A 436 -0.55 23.85 -1.66
N ALA A 437 -0.75 25.01 -2.27
CA ALA A 437 0.19 26.12 -2.20
C ALA A 437 0.29 26.73 -0.79
N ASP A 438 -0.80 26.80 -0.03
CA ASP A 438 -0.88 27.51 1.25
C ASP A 438 -1.24 26.59 2.44
N ASP A 439 -2.01 25.53 2.19
CA ASP A 439 -2.46 24.56 3.19
C ASP A 439 -1.55 23.32 3.23
N GLY A 440 -0.86 23.14 4.35
CA GLY A 440 0.03 22.00 4.57
C GLY A 440 -0.68 20.65 4.55
N SER A 441 -1.97 20.58 4.90
CA SER A 441 -2.74 19.34 4.86
C SER A 441 -3.10 18.94 3.42
N ALA A 442 -3.64 19.87 2.63
CA ALA A 442 -3.89 19.68 1.20
C ALA A 442 -2.60 19.34 0.44
N ARG A 443 -1.48 19.98 0.80
CA ARG A 443 -0.16 19.66 0.23
C ARG A 443 0.25 18.22 0.53
N ARG A 444 0.14 17.76 1.78
CA ARG A 444 0.48 16.38 2.15
C ARG A 444 -0.36 15.36 1.39
N LEU A 445 -1.67 15.59 1.32
CA LEU A 445 -2.60 14.75 0.56
C LEU A 445 -2.18 14.64 -0.90
N LEU A 446 -1.96 15.79 -1.55
CA LEU A 446 -1.63 15.83 -2.98
C LEU A 446 -0.28 15.17 -3.26
N LEU A 447 0.74 15.44 -2.44
CA LEU A 447 2.06 14.84 -2.60
C LEU A 447 2.02 13.32 -2.38
N ALA A 448 1.27 12.82 -1.39
CA ALA A 448 1.10 11.40 -1.13
C ALA A 448 0.40 10.69 -2.30
N PHE A 449 -0.67 11.30 -2.84
CA PHE A 449 -1.36 10.81 -4.03
C PHE A 449 -0.44 10.79 -5.26
N CYS A 450 0.24 11.90 -5.56
CA CYS A 450 1.16 11.98 -6.70
C CYS A 450 2.28 10.93 -6.60
N ASN A 451 2.90 10.77 -5.44
CA ASN A 451 3.86 9.69 -5.18
C ASN A 451 3.26 8.31 -5.46
N GLY A 452 2.10 8.01 -4.89
CA GLY A 452 1.44 6.72 -5.09
C GLY A 452 1.14 6.41 -6.56
N THR A 453 0.71 7.41 -7.35
CA THR A 453 0.47 7.24 -8.79
C THR A 453 1.75 6.98 -9.58
N LEU A 454 2.84 7.68 -9.25
CA LEU A 454 4.16 7.48 -9.88
C LEU A 454 4.71 6.08 -9.58
N ASP A 455 4.59 5.63 -8.34
CA ASP A 455 5.04 4.31 -7.91
C ASP A 455 4.26 3.19 -8.57
N THR A 456 2.94 3.36 -8.66
CA THR A 456 2.08 2.42 -9.35
C THR A 456 2.45 2.33 -10.81
N LEU A 457 2.59 3.47 -11.48
CA LEU A 457 2.93 3.49 -12.89
C LEU A 457 4.27 2.78 -13.18
N LEU A 458 5.29 3.05 -12.36
CA LEU A 458 6.61 2.48 -12.57
C LEU A 458 6.65 0.98 -12.28
N TYR A 459 6.10 0.56 -11.13
CA TYR A 459 6.10 -0.84 -10.69
C TYR A 459 5.34 -1.74 -11.67
N GLU A 460 4.11 -1.35 -12.03
CA GLU A 460 3.23 -2.14 -12.89
C GLU A 460 3.85 -2.41 -14.26
N LEU A 461 4.48 -1.38 -14.86
CA LEU A 461 5.16 -1.54 -16.14
C LEU A 461 6.44 -2.40 -16.00
N GLU A 462 7.26 -2.16 -14.98
CA GLU A 462 8.50 -2.94 -14.77
C GLU A 462 8.18 -4.43 -14.57
N GLU A 463 7.19 -4.75 -13.73
CA GLU A 463 6.76 -6.12 -13.44
C GLU A 463 6.13 -6.78 -14.67
N ALA A 464 5.30 -6.06 -15.44
CA ALA A 464 4.73 -6.57 -16.68
C ALA A 464 5.83 -6.95 -17.69
N LEU A 465 6.80 -6.06 -17.91
CA LEU A 465 7.90 -6.29 -18.84
C LEU A 465 8.81 -7.43 -18.39
N LYS A 466 9.10 -7.51 -17.09
CA LYS A 466 9.87 -8.62 -16.50
C LYS A 466 9.19 -9.96 -16.80
N ARG A 467 7.89 -10.08 -16.53
CA ARG A 467 7.12 -11.31 -16.78
C ARG A 467 7.00 -11.66 -18.26
N ILE A 468 6.82 -10.66 -19.13
CA ILE A 468 6.84 -10.88 -20.59
C ILE A 468 8.20 -11.47 -21.02
N ALA A 469 9.31 -10.95 -20.48
CA ALA A 469 10.64 -11.47 -20.78
C ALA A 469 10.82 -12.91 -20.26
N GLU A 470 10.31 -13.23 -19.07
CA GLU A 470 10.32 -14.59 -18.52
C GLU A 470 9.54 -15.58 -19.39
N ILE A 471 8.33 -15.23 -19.82
CA ILE A 471 7.51 -16.06 -20.72
C ILE A 471 8.24 -16.33 -22.03
N LYS A 472 8.85 -15.30 -22.63
CA LYS A 472 9.60 -15.45 -23.89
C LYS A 472 10.80 -16.38 -23.74
N ARG A 473 11.59 -16.22 -22.68
CA ARG A 473 12.72 -17.10 -22.40
C ARG A 473 12.28 -18.55 -22.16
N ALA A 474 11.14 -18.76 -21.48
CA ALA A 474 10.61 -20.10 -21.26
C ALA A 474 10.17 -20.77 -22.57
N ALA A 475 9.62 -20.02 -23.51
CA ALA A 475 9.25 -20.52 -24.84
C ALA A 475 10.46 -20.98 -25.67
N ASP A 476 11.61 -20.29 -25.53
CA ASP A 476 12.85 -20.64 -26.25
C ASP A 476 13.50 -21.95 -25.76
N VAL A 477 13.17 -22.40 -24.54
CA VAL A 477 13.77 -23.60 -23.91
C VAL A 477 13.09 -24.92 -24.34
N GLY A 478 12.00 -24.87 -25.11
CA GLY A 478 11.45 -26.03 -25.81
C GLY A 478 10.96 -27.18 -24.92
N GLY A 479 10.16 -26.89 -23.89
CA GLY A 479 9.55 -27.92 -23.02
C GLY A 479 8.25 -28.51 -23.58
N ASP A 480 8.01 -29.80 -23.33
CA ASP A 480 6.76 -30.49 -23.66
C ASP A 480 5.54 -29.81 -23.00
N ALA A 481 4.54 -29.46 -23.81
CA ALA A 481 3.31 -28.80 -23.36
C ALA A 481 2.43 -29.76 -22.54
N SER A 482 2.55 -29.69 -21.21
CA SER A 482 1.61 -30.30 -20.28
C SER A 482 0.41 -29.36 -20.05
N ALA A 483 -0.79 -29.91 -19.87
CA ALA A 483 -1.99 -29.13 -19.55
C ALA A 483 -1.83 -28.26 -18.28
N ALA A 484 -0.96 -28.65 -17.33
CA ALA A 484 -0.64 -27.82 -16.16
C ALA A 484 0.26 -26.63 -16.51
N ALA A 485 1.19 -26.81 -17.46
CA ALA A 485 2.04 -25.73 -17.96
C ALA A 485 1.21 -24.72 -18.77
N ASP A 486 0.25 -25.19 -19.57
CA ASP A 486 -0.67 -24.33 -20.33
C ASP A 486 -1.58 -23.49 -19.41
N ALA A 487 -2.09 -24.09 -18.32
CA ALA A 487 -2.91 -23.37 -17.34
C ALA A 487 -2.09 -22.29 -16.60
N GLN A 488 -0.86 -22.60 -16.20
CA GLN A 488 0.04 -21.62 -15.59
C GLN A 488 0.41 -20.50 -16.57
N HIS A 489 0.64 -20.84 -17.84
CA HIS A 489 0.91 -19.85 -18.89
C HIS A 489 -0.28 -18.89 -19.07
N GLN A 490 -1.50 -19.41 -19.18
CA GLN A 490 -2.71 -18.58 -19.30
C GLN A 490 -2.92 -17.68 -18.08
N HIS A 491 -2.66 -18.18 -16.87
CA HIS A 491 -2.71 -17.40 -15.64
C HIS A 491 -1.70 -16.23 -15.67
N ASN A 492 -0.44 -16.53 -16.03
CA ASN A 492 0.61 -15.52 -16.13
C ASN A 492 0.29 -14.46 -17.19
N VAL A 493 -0.26 -14.86 -18.34
CA VAL A 493 -0.72 -13.93 -19.38
C VAL A 493 -1.84 -13.04 -18.85
N GLY A 494 -2.84 -13.60 -18.16
CA GLY A 494 -3.93 -12.84 -17.55
C GLY A 494 -3.44 -11.80 -16.54
N TYR A 495 -2.46 -12.16 -15.71
CA TYR A 495 -1.83 -11.24 -14.76
C TYR A 495 -1.08 -10.11 -15.48
N ILE A 496 -0.30 -10.41 -16.52
CA ILE A 496 0.38 -9.39 -17.34
C ILE A 496 -0.63 -8.39 -17.94
N ARG A 497 -1.76 -8.88 -18.46
CA ARG A 497 -2.81 -7.99 -18.99
C ARG A 497 -3.35 -7.05 -17.92
N HIS A 498 -3.53 -7.54 -16.69
CA HIS A 498 -3.96 -6.73 -15.57
C HIS A 498 -2.94 -5.62 -15.27
N LEU A 499 -1.65 -5.96 -15.11
CA LEU A 499 -0.59 -4.99 -14.82
C LEU A 499 -0.53 -3.88 -15.88
N LEU A 500 -0.54 -4.25 -17.16
CA LEU A 500 -0.48 -3.30 -18.28
C LEU A 500 -1.72 -2.41 -18.36
N HIS A 501 -2.90 -2.97 -18.05
CA HIS A 501 -4.13 -2.18 -17.98
C HIS A 501 -4.05 -1.15 -16.84
N THR A 502 -3.59 -1.56 -15.66
CA THR A 502 -3.41 -0.67 -14.51
C THR A 502 -2.37 0.42 -14.80
N ALA A 503 -1.23 0.09 -15.41
CA ALA A 503 -0.23 1.07 -15.84
C ALA A 503 -0.82 2.09 -16.83
N THR A 504 -1.60 1.62 -17.81
CA THR A 504 -2.26 2.49 -18.81
C THR A 504 -3.27 3.43 -18.14
N ALA A 505 -4.12 2.91 -17.26
CA ALA A 505 -5.12 3.70 -16.54
C ALA A 505 -4.47 4.73 -15.61
N THR A 506 -3.37 4.36 -14.94
CA THR A 506 -2.60 5.27 -14.07
C THR A 506 -1.98 6.40 -14.89
N LEU A 507 -1.36 6.08 -16.03
CA LEU A 507 -0.78 7.09 -16.91
C LEU A 507 -1.85 8.02 -17.50
N GLN A 508 -3.01 7.47 -17.85
CA GLN A 508 -4.14 8.27 -18.33
C GLN A 508 -4.63 9.23 -17.24
N LEU A 509 -4.78 8.75 -15.99
CA LEU A 509 -5.16 9.61 -14.87
C LEU A 509 -4.15 10.74 -14.67
N ILE A 510 -2.85 10.43 -14.59
CA ILE A 510 -1.81 11.47 -14.47
C ILE A 510 -1.91 12.45 -15.64
N GLY A 511 -2.03 11.95 -16.87
CA GLY A 511 -2.16 12.75 -18.08
C GLY A 511 -3.33 13.74 -18.07
N GLU A 512 -4.50 13.31 -17.57
CA GLU A 512 -5.67 14.17 -17.40
C GLU A 512 -5.48 15.20 -16.28
N LEU A 513 -4.90 14.80 -15.14
CA LEU A 513 -4.69 15.71 -14.01
C LEU A 513 -3.70 16.83 -14.34
N VAL A 514 -2.57 16.52 -15.00
CA VAL A 514 -1.55 17.51 -15.36
C VAL A 514 -1.98 18.46 -16.49
N THR A 515 -3.21 18.33 -17.00
CA THR A 515 -3.79 19.38 -17.86
C THR A 515 -4.06 20.67 -17.08
N GLU A 516 -4.27 20.56 -15.76
CA GLU A 516 -4.48 21.69 -14.86
C GLU A 516 -3.13 22.15 -14.25
N PRO A 517 -2.78 23.46 -14.33
CA PRO A 517 -1.46 23.94 -13.91
C PRO A 517 -1.12 23.69 -12.44
N SER A 518 -2.09 23.79 -11.53
CA SER A 518 -1.85 23.56 -10.09
C SER A 518 -1.46 22.11 -9.80
N LEU A 519 -2.05 21.15 -10.51
CA LEU A 519 -1.75 19.73 -10.38
C LEU A 519 -0.45 19.35 -11.10
N ALA A 520 -0.17 19.94 -12.27
CA ALA A 520 1.12 19.80 -12.95
C ALA A 520 2.28 20.27 -12.07
N ALA A 521 2.09 21.39 -11.36
CA ALA A 521 3.08 21.90 -10.42
C ALA A 521 3.40 20.91 -9.29
N ALA A 522 2.41 20.14 -8.81
CA ALA A 522 2.61 19.14 -7.77
C ALA A 522 3.57 18.03 -8.22
N TYR A 523 3.46 17.54 -9.47
CA TYR A 523 4.40 16.56 -10.02
C TYR A 523 5.78 17.15 -10.36
N ALA A 524 5.88 18.45 -10.62
CA ALA A 524 7.07 19.06 -11.20
C ALA A 524 7.90 19.92 -10.23
N SER A 525 7.48 20.07 -8.97
CA SER A 525 8.11 20.95 -7.99
C SER A 525 8.31 20.29 -6.62
N GLY A 526 9.03 20.96 -5.72
CA GLY A 526 9.27 20.49 -4.35
C GLY A 526 10.05 19.18 -4.30
N SER A 527 9.64 18.26 -3.42
CA SER A 527 10.28 16.96 -3.23
C SER A 527 10.02 15.95 -4.36
N LEU A 528 9.08 16.22 -5.27
CA LEU A 528 8.69 15.28 -6.33
C LEU A 528 9.43 15.47 -7.65
N SER A 529 10.08 16.62 -7.89
CA SER A 529 10.73 16.90 -9.18
C SER A 529 11.75 15.83 -9.59
N HIS A 530 12.62 15.41 -8.66
CA HIS A 530 13.60 14.33 -8.89
C HIS A 530 12.94 12.97 -9.11
N ARG A 531 11.87 12.67 -8.37
CA ARG A 531 11.14 11.42 -8.55
C ARG A 531 10.42 11.36 -9.88
N THR A 532 9.72 12.43 -10.26
CA THR A 532 9.05 12.55 -11.56
C THR A 532 10.07 12.47 -12.69
N ALA A 533 11.21 13.15 -12.59
CA ALA A 533 12.30 13.05 -13.55
C ALA A 533 12.77 11.59 -13.70
N LYS A 534 12.98 10.88 -12.58
CA LYS A 534 13.35 9.47 -12.61
C LYS A 534 12.32 8.60 -13.32
N VAL A 535 11.05 8.74 -12.96
CA VAL A 535 9.96 7.96 -13.55
C VAL A 535 9.91 8.22 -15.05
N VAL A 536 10.01 9.47 -15.50
CA VAL A 536 10.07 9.79 -16.94
C VAL A 536 11.27 9.10 -17.61
N ILE A 537 12.48 9.22 -17.05
CA ILE A 537 13.70 8.63 -17.61
C ILE A 537 13.57 7.10 -17.70
N THR A 538 13.19 6.46 -16.60
CA THR A 538 13.07 5.00 -16.53
C THR A 538 11.94 4.51 -17.44
N PHE A 539 10.78 5.16 -17.44
CA PHE A 539 9.63 4.78 -18.25
C PHE A 539 9.91 4.90 -19.75
N VAL A 540 10.48 6.02 -20.21
CA VAL A 540 10.90 6.18 -21.61
C VAL A 540 12.01 5.19 -21.96
N GLY A 541 12.95 4.95 -21.04
CA GLY A 541 13.99 3.93 -21.19
C GLY A 541 13.45 2.52 -21.37
N MET A 542 12.40 2.14 -20.64
CA MET A 542 11.72 0.85 -20.78
C MET A 542 11.00 0.70 -22.12
N LEU A 543 10.50 1.80 -22.71
CA LEU A 543 9.76 1.75 -23.98
C LEU A 543 10.64 1.91 -25.23
N VAL A 544 11.76 2.61 -25.14
CA VAL A 544 12.57 3.00 -26.32
C VAL A 544 14.06 2.66 -26.19
N GLY A 545 14.53 2.25 -25.00
CA GLY A 545 15.93 1.92 -24.73
C GLY A 545 16.44 0.62 -25.37
N LYS A 546 17.65 0.18 -24.99
CA LYS A 546 18.28 -1.04 -25.57
C LYS A 546 17.55 -2.34 -25.24
N ARG A 547 16.88 -2.37 -24.09
CA ARG A 547 16.05 -3.50 -23.61
C ARG A 547 14.56 -3.26 -23.83
N SER A 548 14.19 -2.22 -24.59
CA SER A 548 12.77 -1.95 -24.85
C SER A 548 12.11 -3.17 -25.46
N LEU A 549 10.81 -3.36 -25.21
CA LEU A 549 9.98 -4.09 -26.15
C LEU A 549 10.33 -3.52 -27.52
N ASP A 550 11.09 -4.26 -28.34
CA ASP A 550 11.27 -3.88 -29.72
C ASP A 550 9.85 -3.60 -30.23
N LEU A 551 9.54 -2.34 -30.51
CA LEU A 551 8.22 -1.82 -30.94
C LEU A 551 7.69 -2.50 -32.22
N LYS A 552 8.34 -3.60 -32.63
CA LYS A 552 8.04 -4.56 -33.67
C LYS A 552 7.22 -5.76 -33.18
N LEU A 553 6.71 -5.79 -31.96
CA LEU A 553 5.70 -6.79 -31.58
C LEU A 553 4.35 -6.46 -32.26
N LYS A 554 4.25 -6.80 -33.55
CA LYS A 554 2.95 -7.09 -34.18
C LYS A 554 2.19 -8.20 -33.41
N ALA A 555 2.86 -8.95 -32.54
CA ALA A 555 2.28 -9.96 -31.65
C ALA A 555 1.74 -9.39 -30.30
N SER A 556 2.04 -8.15 -29.90
CA SER A 556 1.71 -7.68 -28.54
C SER A 556 0.26 -7.21 -28.32
N GLU A 557 -0.39 -6.66 -29.35
CA GLU A 557 -1.82 -6.32 -29.28
C GLU A 557 -2.68 -7.59 -29.17
N ASP A 558 -2.37 -8.63 -29.93
CA ASP A 558 -3.13 -9.89 -29.93
C ASP A 558 -2.86 -10.76 -28.69
N ASP A 559 -1.61 -10.82 -28.20
CA ASP A 559 -1.25 -11.69 -27.07
C ASP A 559 -1.62 -11.08 -25.70
N PHE A 560 -1.35 -9.79 -25.50
CA PHE A 560 -1.46 -9.12 -24.19
C PHE A 560 -2.43 -7.93 -24.16
N GLY A 561 -2.96 -7.49 -25.30
CA GLY A 561 -4.02 -6.47 -25.34
C GLY A 561 -3.58 -5.06 -24.94
N PHE A 562 -2.33 -4.67 -25.21
CA PHE A 562 -1.81 -3.33 -24.90
C PHE A 562 -1.06 -2.69 -26.08
N ASP A 563 -1.04 -1.36 -26.13
CA ASP A 563 -0.29 -0.59 -27.14
C ASP A 563 0.86 0.22 -26.48
N PRO A 564 2.14 -0.17 -26.67
CA PRO A 564 3.27 0.58 -26.13
C PRO A 564 3.40 2.01 -26.73
N ARG A 565 2.81 2.27 -27.91
CA ARG A 565 2.78 3.60 -28.52
C ARG A 565 1.92 4.57 -27.72
N GLN A 566 0.80 4.08 -27.17
CA GLN A 566 -0.09 4.86 -26.31
C GLN A 566 0.62 5.25 -25.01
N LEU A 567 1.38 4.31 -24.42
CA LEU A 567 2.16 4.59 -23.21
C LEU A 567 3.27 5.63 -23.47
N LEU A 568 3.97 5.53 -24.61
CA LEU A 568 5.00 6.49 -24.97
C LEU A 568 4.40 7.89 -25.20
N GLN A 569 3.30 7.96 -25.96
CA GLN A 569 2.58 9.21 -26.21
C GLN A 569 2.09 9.85 -24.90
N GLY A 570 1.48 9.05 -24.01
CA GLY A 570 0.98 9.51 -22.72
C GLY A 570 2.10 10.07 -21.84
N MET A 571 3.21 9.35 -21.69
CA MET A 571 4.34 9.80 -20.87
C MET A 571 4.99 11.06 -21.45
N SER A 572 5.12 11.17 -22.77
CA SER A 572 5.62 12.38 -23.41
C SER A 572 4.71 13.58 -23.19
N ARG A 573 3.39 13.41 -23.19
CA ARG A 573 2.45 14.50 -22.84
C ARG A 573 2.56 14.92 -21.39
N VAL A 574 2.71 13.96 -20.47
CA VAL A 574 2.95 14.26 -19.04
C VAL A 574 4.23 15.08 -18.88
N LEU A 575 5.33 14.65 -19.52
CA LEU A 575 6.58 15.40 -19.53
C LEU A 575 6.38 16.83 -20.07
N LEU A 576 5.75 16.99 -21.23
CA LEU A 576 5.51 18.31 -21.83
C LEU A 576 4.75 19.26 -20.91
N ARG A 577 3.70 18.76 -20.25
CA ARG A 577 2.86 19.55 -19.33
C ARG A 577 3.62 19.94 -18.06
N CYS A 578 4.42 19.04 -17.52
CA CYS A 578 5.18 19.28 -16.29
C CYS A 578 6.49 20.06 -16.52
N ALA A 579 7.10 19.95 -17.70
CA ALA A 579 8.39 20.56 -18.04
C ALA A 579 8.35 22.10 -18.16
N VAL A 580 7.17 22.70 -18.08
CA VAL A 580 7.01 24.15 -17.91
C VAL A 580 7.66 24.63 -16.61
N HIS A 581 7.69 23.78 -15.57
CA HIS A 581 8.31 24.09 -14.29
C HIS A 581 9.83 23.83 -14.32
N ALA A 582 10.62 24.86 -13.98
CA ALA A 582 12.08 24.79 -13.98
C ALA A 582 12.68 23.68 -13.07
N PRO A 583 12.13 23.39 -11.87
CA PRO A 583 12.70 22.34 -11.01
C PRO A 583 12.73 20.95 -11.65
N LEU A 584 11.74 20.60 -12.49
CA LEU A 584 11.75 19.32 -13.21
C LEU A 584 12.85 19.25 -14.26
N ILE A 585 13.13 20.36 -14.97
CA ILE A 585 14.22 20.41 -15.96
C ILE A 585 15.57 20.26 -15.29
N ALA A 586 15.79 20.95 -14.16
CA ALA A 586 16.99 20.80 -13.36
C ALA A 586 17.15 19.35 -12.87
N ALA A 587 16.08 18.77 -12.31
CA ALA A 587 16.07 17.40 -11.85
C ALA A 587 16.35 16.36 -12.98
N LEU A 588 15.84 16.58 -14.18
CA LEU A 588 16.15 15.75 -15.36
C LEU A 588 17.63 15.88 -15.75
N ALA A 589 18.17 17.10 -15.74
CA ALA A 589 19.57 17.35 -16.10
C ALA A 589 20.54 16.72 -15.09
N ASP A 590 20.20 16.77 -13.80
CA ASP A 590 20.99 16.26 -12.68
C ASP A 590 20.97 14.73 -12.54
N ASP A 591 20.01 14.01 -13.15
CA ASP A 591 19.93 12.55 -13.01
C ASP A 591 21.03 11.84 -13.82
N ASP A 592 21.87 11.07 -13.12
CA ASP A 592 22.98 10.32 -13.70
C ASP A 592 22.56 9.21 -14.68
N ASP A 593 21.30 8.74 -14.62
CA ASP A 593 20.80 7.68 -15.51
C ASP A 593 20.13 8.23 -16.78
N LEU A 594 20.01 9.56 -16.92
CA LEU A 594 19.51 10.17 -18.15
C LEU A 594 20.47 9.93 -19.33
N ASP A 595 19.95 9.24 -20.34
CA ASP A 595 20.58 9.00 -21.65
C ASP A 595 19.89 9.85 -22.74
N MET A 596 20.52 10.97 -23.12
CA MET A 596 20.00 11.90 -24.14
C MET A 596 19.72 11.22 -25.49
N PRO A 597 20.59 10.36 -26.04
CA PRO A 597 20.27 9.51 -27.18
C PRO A 597 18.95 8.74 -27.09
N VAL A 598 18.59 8.21 -25.91
CA VAL A 598 17.31 7.49 -25.71
C VAL A 598 16.13 8.46 -25.82
N LEU A 599 16.21 9.65 -25.22
CA LEU A 599 15.17 10.67 -25.37
C LEU A 599 15.02 11.16 -26.81
N HIS A 600 16.13 11.37 -27.53
CA HIS A 600 16.07 11.72 -28.96
C HIS A 600 15.48 10.60 -29.81
N LYS A 601 15.77 9.33 -29.50
CA LYS A 601 15.15 8.17 -30.14
C LYS A 601 13.63 8.12 -29.87
N ALA A 602 13.19 8.48 -28.67
CA ALA A 602 11.78 8.60 -28.33
C ALA A 602 11.09 9.70 -29.15
N ALA A 603 11.67 10.90 -29.22
CA ALA A 603 11.15 12.00 -30.04
C ALA A 603 11.08 11.64 -31.54
N SER A 604 12.14 11.00 -32.07
CA SER A 604 12.16 10.48 -33.45
C SER A 604 11.05 9.46 -33.71
N THR A 605 10.79 8.57 -32.74
CA THR A 605 9.73 7.55 -32.83
C THR A 605 8.34 8.19 -32.83
N LEU A 606 8.10 9.19 -31.97
CA LEU A 606 6.85 9.93 -31.89
C LEU A 606 6.56 10.69 -33.19
N SER A 607 7.58 11.37 -33.74
CA SER A 607 7.49 12.08 -35.02
C SER A 607 7.20 11.14 -36.18
N ARG A 608 7.94 10.03 -36.29
CA ARG A 608 7.76 9.03 -37.37
C ARG A 608 6.38 8.38 -37.36
N LEU A 609 5.81 8.17 -36.18
CA LEU A 609 4.49 7.55 -36.02
C LEU A 609 3.33 8.56 -36.00
N GLY A 610 3.61 9.86 -36.03
CA GLY A 610 2.59 10.91 -35.99
C GLY A 610 1.75 10.89 -34.71
N LEU A 611 2.36 10.52 -33.58
CA LEU A 611 1.64 10.37 -32.31
C LEU A 611 1.42 11.70 -31.57
N LEU A 612 2.23 12.72 -31.83
CA LEU A 612 2.07 14.06 -31.27
C LEU A 612 1.75 15.05 -32.39
N GLN A 613 1.01 16.11 -32.06
CA GLN A 613 0.78 17.23 -32.96
C GLN A 613 2.08 18.01 -33.22
N ALA A 614 2.12 18.83 -34.28
CA ALA A 614 3.33 19.56 -34.67
C ALA A 614 3.82 20.53 -33.58
N ASP A 615 2.90 21.22 -32.91
CA ASP A 615 3.16 22.11 -31.78
C ASP A 615 3.67 21.35 -30.53
N GLU A 616 3.08 20.19 -30.23
CA GLU A 616 3.55 19.30 -29.16
C GLU A 616 4.99 18.80 -29.45
N MET A 617 5.30 18.51 -30.72
CA MET A 617 6.64 18.08 -31.14
C MET A 617 7.68 19.20 -31.01
N ASP A 618 7.35 20.43 -31.40
CA ASP A 618 8.25 21.58 -31.24
C ASP A 618 8.55 21.84 -29.76
N SER A 619 7.51 21.78 -28.93
CA SER A 619 7.63 21.90 -27.47
C SER A 619 8.53 20.79 -26.88
N LEU A 620 8.45 19.57 -27.40
CA LEU A 620 9.28 18.46 -26.93
C LEU A 620 10.76 18.70 -27.26
N HIS A 621 11.06 19.18 -28.47
CA HIS A 621 12.43 19.54 -28.84
C HIS A 621 12.97 20.68 -27.98
N GLU A 622 12.15 21.67 -27.63
CA GLU A 622 12.54 22.74 -26.72
C GLU A 622 12.86 22.21 -25.32
N VAL A 623 12.05 21.30 -24.77
CA VAL A 623 12.32 20.64 -23.48
C VAL A 623 13.65 19.90 -23.53
N LEU A 624 13.91 19.11 -24.58
CA LEU A 624 15.18 18.39 -24.74
C LEU A 624 16.38 19.35 -24.83
N HIS A 625 16.22 20.46 -25.54
CA HIS A 625 17.25 21.50 -25.61
C HIS A 625 17.53 22.12 -24.23
N ARG A 626 16.48 22.48 -23.47
CA ARG A 626 16.60 23.03 -22.11
C ARG A 626 17.34 22.07 -21.18
N VAL A 627 17.01 20.78 -21.20
CA VAL A 627 17.73 19.75 -20.43
C VAL A 627 19.19 19.66 -20.84
N ALA A 628 19.48 19.66 -22.15
CA ALA A 628 20.86 19.62 -22.65
C ALA A 628 21.69 20.84 -22.21
N THR A 629 21.11 22.04 -22.25
CA THR A 629 21.79 23.27 -21.80
C THR A 629 22.07 23.30 -20.30
N HIS A 630 21.20 22.73 -19.46
CA HIS A 630 21.44 22.64 -18.01
C HIS A 630 22.54 21.63 -17.67
N ARG A 631 22.73 20.59 -18.52
CA ARG A 631 23.83 19.62 -18.36
C ARG A 631 25.20 20.17 -18.77
N THR A 632 25.27 21.16 -19.65
CA THR A 632 26.52 21.82 -19.99
C THR A 632 26.84 22.89 -18.94
N PRO A 633 27.99 22.83 -18.24
CA PRO A 633 28.32 23.85 -17.25
C PRO A 633 28.39 25.22 -17.92
N SER A 634 27.67 26.19 -17.37
CA SER A 634 27.74 27.60 -17.76
C SER A 634 29.14 28.13 -17.47
N VAL A 635 30.00 28.13 -18.48
CA VAL A 635 31.27 28.88 -18.46
C VAL A 635 30.94 30.34 -18.77
N ASP A 636 30.33 31.03 -17.81
CA ASP A 636 30.21 32.49 -17.86
C ASP A 636 31.52 33.09 -17.35
N GLY A 637 32.46 33.23 -18.28
CA GLY A 637 33.71 33.95 -18.05
C GLY A 637 34.87 33.43 -18.88
N ILE A 638 34.84 33.64 -20.20
CA ILE A 638 35.97 34.08 -21.07
C ILE A 638 35.45 34.10 -22.52
N GLY A 639 35.76 35.20 -23.22
CA GLY A 639 35.10 35.64 -24.43
C GLY A 639 35.25 34.77 -25.68
N SER A 640 34.27 34.97 -26.56
CA SER A 640 34.23 34.75 -28.02
C SER A 640 35.37 33.96 -28.67
N SER A 641 35.04 32.77 -29.17
CA SER A 641 35.28 32.43 -30.59
C SER A 641 34.50 31.18 -30.96
N SER A 642 33.84 31.24 -32.12
CA SER A 642 33.14 30.14 -32.77
C SER A 642 34.07 28.94 -33.00
N ASN A 643 33.67 27.77 -32.50
CA ASN A 643 33.70 26.53 -33.28
C ASN A 643 32.99 25.42 -32.50
N ALA A 644 32.20 24.65 -33.23
CA ALA A 644 31.46 23.50 -32.75
C ALA A 644 32.38 22.53 -32.00
N ILE A 645 32.13 22.37 -30.69
CA ILE A 645 32.54 21.18 -29.97
C ILE A 645 31.33 20.26 -30.02
N ALA A 646 31.31 19.42 -31.05
CA ALA A 646 30.55 18.18 -31.03
C ALA A 646 30.84 17.47 -29.71
N ALA A 647 29.83 16.83 -29.14
CA ALA A 647 29.96 15.95 -27.98
C ALA A 647 31.07 14.90 -28.23
N THR A 648 32.29 15.25 -27.86
CA THR A 648 33.43 14.34 -27.84
C THR A 648 33.26 13.52 -26.59
N ILE A 649 32.85 12.27 -26.79
CA ILE A 649 33.02 11.13 -25.89
C ILE A 649 34.34 11.33 -25.12
N PRO A 650 34.37 11.39 -23.77
CA PRO A 650 35.63 11.38 -23.06
C PRO A 650 36.38 10.10 -23.44
N ALA A 651 37.64 10.27 -23.83
CA ALA A 651 38.53 9.20 -24.23
C ALA A 651 38.53 8.03 -23.23
N ASP A 652 38.43 6.82 -23.79
CA ASP A 652 38.67 5.48 -23.24
C ASP A 652 38.45 5.28 -21.73
N THR A 653 37.31 4.68 -21.35
CA THR A 653 37.09 4.04 -20.03
C THR A 653 38.26 3.11 -19.64
N THR A 654 38.90 2.55 -20.65
CA THR A 654 40.11 1.72 -20.64
C THR A 654 41.34 2.44 -20.07
N ASP A 655 41.54 3.73 -20.37
CA ASP A 655 42.69 4.52 -19.89
C ASP A 655 42.52 4.92 -18.41
N ALA A 656 41.29 5.21 -17.98
CA ALA A 656 40.97 5.48 -16.58
C ALA A 656 41.14 4.24 -15.69
N LEU A 657 40.67 3.08 -16.16
CA LEU A 657 40.86 1.80 -15.48
C LEU A 657 42.34 1.40 -15.44
N ALA A 658 43.12 1.65 -16.51
CA ALA A 658 44.55 1.36 -16.54
C ALA A 658 45.37 2.26 -15.59
N LYS A 659 44.99 3.53 -15.43
CA LYS A 659 45.60 4.44 -14.43
C LYS A 659 45.31 3.98 -13.00
N LEU A 660 44.07 3.56 -12.75
CA LEU A 660 43.72 2.95 -11.48
C LEU A 660 44.56 1.65 -11.29
N GLU A 661 44.68 0.79 -12.31
CA GLU A 661 45.49 -0.45 -12.31
C GLU A 661 46.93 -0.23 -11.89
N ALA A 662 47.53 0.85 -12.36
CA ALA A 662 48.88 1.25 -11.98
C ALA A 662 48.99 1.76 -10.52
N GLU A 663 47.91 2.28 -9.92
CA GLU A 663 47.91 2.89 -8.59
C GLU A 663 47.53 1.92 -7.46
N LEU A 664 46.47 1.12 -7.63
CA LEU A 664 45.98 0.21 -6.58
C LEU A 664 46.47 -1.24 -6.78
N GLY A 665 47.11 -1.54 -7.91
CA GLY A 665 47.48 -2.91 -8.30
C GLY A 665 46.27 -3.76 -8.74
N PRO A 666 46.49 -5.04 -9.11
CA PRO A 666 45.39 -5.93 -9.47
C PRO A 666 44.43 -6.12 -8.29
N PRO A 667 43.11 -6.22 -8.52
CA PRO A 667 42.14 -6.41 -7.45
C PRO A 667 42.46 -7.69 -6.67
N VAL A 668 42.92 -7.54 -5.43
CA VAL A 668 43.15 -8.67 -4.51
C VAL A 668 41.79 -9.08 -3.94
N PRO A 669 41.45 -10.39 -3.87
CA PRO A 669 40.25 -10.85 -3.19
C PRO A 669 40.22 -10.34 -1.76
N ALA A 670 39.03 -9.99 -1.26
CA ALA A 670 38.79 -9.32 0.04
C ALA A 670 39.81 -9.78 1.10
N ALA A 671 40.86 -8.98 1.30
CA ALA A 671 41.93 -9.31 2.22
C ALA A 671 41.35 -9.29 3.64
N SER A 672 41.70 -10.30 4.44
CA SER A 672 41.41 -10.29 5.88
C SER A 672 41.97 -8.99 6.48
N VAL A 673 41.12 -8.20 7.12
CA VAL A 673 41.52 -6.97 7.82
C VAL A 673 42.58 -7.32 8.85
N SER A 674 43.69 -6.57 8.90
CA SER A 674 44.73 -6.83 9.89
C SER A 674 44.17 -6.58 11.30
N SER A 675 44.69 -7.26 12.31
CA SER A 675 44.24 -7.03 13.70
C SER A 675 44.44 -5.57 14.13
N GLU A 676 45.50 -4.91 13.63
CA GLU A 676 45.78 -3.50 13.89
C GLU A 676 44.73 -2.58 13.26
N ASP A 677 44.30 -2.86 12.02
CA ASP A 677 43.24 -2.08 11.36
C ASP A 677 41.88 -2.29 12.04
N VAL A 678 41.59 -3.50 12.54
CA VAL A 678 40.39 -3.77 13.35
C VAL A 678 40.44 -2.96 14.64
N GLU A 679 41.52 -3.05 15.41
CA GLU A 679 41.68 -2.30 16.66
C GLU A 679 41.62 -0.78 16.42
N GLY A 680 42.23 -0.29 15.34
CA GLY A 680 42.19 1.11 14.96
C GLY A 680 40.78 1.59 14.59
N TYR A 681 40.02 0.78 13.83
CA TYR A 681 38.64 1.09 13.48
C TYR A 681 37.72 1.07 14.70
N VAL A 682 37.79 0.01 15.51
CA VAL A 682 36.98 -0.15 16.72
C VAL A 682 37.31 0.95 17.73
N GLY A 683 38.60 1.25 17.94
CA GLY A 683 39.04 2.30 18.84
C GLY A 683 38.59 3.70 18.42
N ALA A 684 38.45 3.96 17.11
CA ALA A 684 38.02 5.27 16.61
C ALA A 684 36.50 5.47 16.60
N LEU A 685 35.72 4.40 16.46
CA LEU A 685 34.28 4.47 16.18
C LEU A 685 33.37 3.92 17.29
N SER A 686 33.89 3.10 18.21
CA SER A 686 33.07 2.49 19.27
C SER A 686 32.42 3.53 20.19
N GLU A 687 33.12 4.62 20.52
CA GLU A 687 32.56 5.71 21.33
C GLU A 687 31.48 6.51 20.58
N LEU A 688 31.46 6.44 19.24
CA LEU A 688 30.47 7.10 18.39
C LEU A 688 29.28 6.19 18.04
N ALA A 689 29.26 4.94 18.54
CA ALA A 689 28.22 3.95 18.26
C ALA A 689 26.84 4.40 18.76
N PHE A 690 26.77 5.13 19.87
CA PHE A 690 25.52 5.64 20.45
C PHE A 690 25.70 7.07 20.94
N ASP A 691 24.84 8.00 20.52
CA ASP A 691 24.86 9.40 20.98
C ASP A 691 23.49 10.07 20.80
N GLU A 692 23.38 11.34 21.19
CA GLU A 692 22.21 12.19 20.98
C GLU A 692 22.42 13.14 19.77
N ALA A 693 21.34 13.57 19.11
CA ALA A 693 21.39 14.60 18.07
C ALA A 693 20.04 15.33 17.91
N GLU A 694 20.04 16.58 17.46
CA GLU A 694 18.81 17.29 17.06
C GLU A 694 18.23 16.74 15.73
N LEU A 695 17.43 15.67 15.79
CA LEU A 695 16.90 14.98 14.61
C LEU A 695 15.68 15.70 14.00
N LEU A 696 14.92 16.43 14.80
CA LEU A 696 13.69 17.12 14.37
C LEU A 696 13.91 18.54 13.82
N ALA A 697 15.16 19.02 13.77
CA ALA A 697 15.49 20.36 13.27
C ALA A 697 14.99 20.58 11.83
N GLU A 698 14.56 21.81 11.50
CA GLU A 698 14.08 22.13 10.15
C GLU A 698 15.16 22.00 9.07
N GLU A 699 16.42 22.28 9.44
CA GLU A 699 17.58 22.21 8.56
C GLU A 699 18.19 20.80 8.48
N ALA A 700 17.61 19.79 9.14
CA ALA A 700 18.13 18.42 9.07
C ALA A 700 17.97 17.86 7.65
N VAL A 701 19.08 17.38 7.07
CA VAL A 701 19.12 16.73 5.75
C VAL A 701 19.72 15.32 5.89
N PRO A 702 19.02 14.24 5.49
CA PRO A 702 17.61 14.22 5.10
C PRO A 702 16.69 14.55 6.29
N GLN A 703 15.54 15.16 5.98
CA GLN A 703 14.51 15.47 6.97
C GLN A 703 13.98 14.18 7.59
N TYR A 704 13.74 14.18 8.90
CA TYR A 704 13.22 13.01 9.60
C TYR A 704 11.84 12.59 9.09
N HIS A 705 11.71 11.32 8.68
CA HIS A 705 10.52 10.79 8.02
C HIS A 705 9.25 10.98 8.86
N TYR A 706 9.31 10.59 10.13
CA TYR A 706 8.15 10.60 11.03
C TYR A 706 7.98 11.94 11.75
N LYS A 707 8.50 13.05 11.21
CA LYS A 707 8.44 14.37 11.86
C LYS A 707 7.00 14.82 12.17
N ALA A 708 6.05 14.50 11.29
CA ALA A 708 4.65 14.83 11.50
C ALA A 708 4.03 14.04 12.68
N GLN A 709 4.34 12.74 12.77
CA GLN A 709 3.92 11.87 13.87
C GLN A 709 4.60 12.28 15.19
N ALA A 710 5.90 12.57 15.15
CA ALA A 710 6.68 13.01 16.31
C ALA A 710 6.25 14.40 16.84
N GLY A 711 5.72 15.27 15.97
CA GLY A 711 5.17 16.58 16.34
C GLY A 711 3.92 16.50 17.22
N GLN A 712 3.32 15.32 17.36
CA GLN A 712 2.27 15.05 18.33
C GLN A 712 2.91 14.72 19.70
N ALA A 713 2.47 15.35 20.77
CA ALA A 713 3.10 15.28 22.09
C ALA A 713 2.87 13.93 22.80
N GLN A 714 3.59 12.88 22.37
CA GLN A 714 3.39 11.48 22.83
C GLN A 714 4.43 11.00 23.86
N SER A 715 5.62 11.62 23.96
CA SER A 715 6.72 11.16 24.84
C SER A 715 6.48 11.33 26.35
N ALA A 716 5.34 11.90 26.75
CA ALA A 716 4.97 12.12 28.15
C ALA A 716 4.40 10.88 28.87
N LEU A 717 4.05 9.81 28.12
CA LEU A 717 3.45 8.60 28.70
C LEU A 717 4.46 7.83 29.57
N PRO A 718 4.20 7.60 30.88
CA PRO A 718 5.20 7.00 31.79
C PRO A 718 5.67 5.59 31.39
N ALA A 719 4.77 4.77 30.84
CA ALA A 719 5.09 3.39 30.43
C ALA A 719 6.01 3.38 29.20
N LEU A 720 5.67 4.19 28.18
CA LEU A 720 6.48 4.41 26.98
C LEU A 720 7.87 4.93 27.38
N ARG A 721 7.93 6.00 28.17
CA ARG A 721 9.20 6.59 28.63
C ARG A 721 10.08 5.57 29.34
N LYS A 722 9.51 4.71 30.20
CA LYS A 722 10.25 3.66 30.88
C LYS A 722 10.82 2.63 29.90
N ALA A 723 10.04 2.22 28.90
CA ALA A 723 10.51 1.28 27.87
C ALA A 723 11.64 1.90 27.03
N LEU A 724 11.49 3.15 26.59
CA LEU A 724 12.49 3.85 25.78
C LEU A 724 13.79 4.14 26.55
N MET A 725 13.70 4.49 27.84
CA MET A 725 14.89 4.61 28.68
C MET A 725 15.63 3.28 28.84
N HIS A 726 14.90 2.16 28.88
CA HIS A 726 15.51 0.84 28.89
C HIS A 726 16.22 0.53 27.56
N GLU A 727 15.60 0.83 26.42
CA GLU A 727 16.23 0.71 25.09
C GLU A 727 17.50 1.57 24.98
N SER A 728 17.40 2.86 25.37
CA SER A 728 18.52 3.80 25.32
C SER A 728 19.71 3.33 26.14
N LYS A 729 19.44 2.85 27.37
CA LYS A 729 20.48 2.27 28.20
C LYS A 729 21.08 1.01 27.58
N ALA A 730 20.25 0.09 27.09
CA ALA A 730 20.73 -1.18 26.52
C ALA A 730 21.62 -0.95 25.30
N LEU A 731 21.27 0.01 24.44
CA LEU A 731 22.05 0.37 23.25
C LEU A 731 23.31 1.17 23.61
N GLY A 732 23.26 2.02 24.63
CA GLY A 732 24.38 2.82 25.12
C GLY A 732 25.45 2.03 25.89
N ASP A 733 25.11 0.90 26.51
CA ASP A 733 26.03 0.04 27.28
C ASP A 733 27.00 -0.79 26.38
N GLY A 734 27.24 -0.35 25.13
CA GLY A 734 28.22 -0.95 24.21
C GLY A 734 27.78 -2.24 23.52
N GLN A 735 26.47 -2.50 23.43
CA GLN A 735 25.94 -3.71 22.79
C GLN A 735 25.90 -3.63 21.25
N LEU A 736 26.03 -2.43 20.69
CA LEU A 736 25.97 -2.23 19.24
C LEU A 736 27.22 -2.83 18.56
N PRO A 737 27.06 -3.61 17.47
CA PRO A 737 28.19 -4.09 16.70
C PRO A 737 29.02 -2.91 16.17
N CYS A 738 30.32 -2.94 16.40
CA CYS A 738 31.29 -2.01 15.82
C CYS A 738 32.49 -2.81 15.32
N HIS A 739 32.53 -3.08 14.02
CA HIS A 739 33.60 -3.80 13.34
C HIS A 739 33.79 -3.24 11.93
N PRO A 740 35.02 -3.21 11.38
CA PRO A 740 35.27 -2.75 10.01
C PRO A 740 34.51 -3.52 8.91
N ASP A 741 33.91 -4.66 9.25
CA ASP A 741 33.13 -5.46 8.30
C ASP A 741 31.62 -5.21 8.42
N ALA A 742 31.13 -4.83 9.59
CA ALA A 742 29.74 -4.50 9.87
C ALA A 742 29.66 -3.72 11.20
N SER A 743 29.00 -2.57 11.19
CA SER A 743 28.79 -1.71 12.36
C SER A 743 27.38 -1.13 12.37
N ILE A 744 26.89 -0.78 13.56
CA ILE A 744 25.61 -0.11 13.78
C ILE A 744 25.87 1.14 14.63
N PHE A 745 25.44 2.29 14.13
CA PHE A 745 25.50 3.57 14.83
C PHE A 745 24.09 4.10 15.05
N VAL A 746 23.80 4.63 16.23
CA VAL A 746 22.44 5.07 16.60
C VAL A 746 22.50 6.47 17.20
N ARG A 747 21.54 7.30 16.82
CA ARG A 747 21.25 8.59 17.44
C ARG A 747 19.83 8.61 17.98
N VAL A 748 19.65 9.10 19.20
CA VAL A 748 18.34 9.44 19.76
C VAL A 748 18.17 10.95 19.75
N ASP A 749 16.95 11.44 19.54
CA ASP A 749 16.70 12.87 19.57
C ASP A 749 16.92 13.43 20.99
N GLU A 750 17.60 14.57 21.10
CA GLU A 750 17.92 15.23 22.38
C GLU A 750 16.68 15.55 23.24
N ALA A 751 15.55 15.83 22.60
CA ALA A 751 14.30 16.18 23.27
C ALA A 751 13.29 15.03 23.31
N ARG A 752 13.41 14.04 22.41
CA ARG A 752 12.40 13.00 22.18
C ARG A 752 12.99 11.60 22.16
N LEU A 753 12.83 10.88 23.28
CA LEU A 753 13.26 9.47 23.42
C LEU A 753 12.52 8.48 22.51
N ASP A 754 11.47 8.89 21.81
CA ASP A 754 10.71 8.08 20.85
C ASP A 754 11.13 8.30 19.39
N VAL A 755 12.10 9.21 19.16
CA VAL A 755 12.64 9.58 17.85
C VAL A 755 14.09 9.13 17.76
N TRP A 756 14.38 8.25 16.81
CA TRP A 756 15.69 7.62 16.65
C TRP A 756 16.10 7.59 15.19
N ARG A 757 17.40 7.55 14.96
CA ARG A 757 17.99 7.37 13.64
C ARG A 757 19.14 6.38 13.75
N ALA A 758 19.22 5.44 12.82
CA ALA A 758 20.26 4.42 12.79
C ALA A 758 21.02 4.47 11.46
N LEU A 759 22.35 4.36 11.53
CA LEU A 759 23.24 4.26 10.39
C LEU A 759 23.94 2.90 10.45
N LEU A 760 23.62 2.03 9.50
CA LEU A 760 24.15 0.67 9.42
C LEU A 760 25.18 0.59 8.30
N THR A 761 26.34 0.02 8.58
CA THR A 761 27.28 -0.30 7.49
C THR A 761 26.83 -1.57 6.79
N GLY A 762 26.99 -1.62 5.47
CA GLY A 762 26.73 -2.84 4.71
C GLY A 762 27.76 -3.93 5.00
N PRO A 763 27.34 -5.17 5.29
CA PRO A 763 28.26 -6.28 5.57
C PRO A 763 29.19 -6.57 4.39
N VAL A 764 30.41 -7.01 4.67
CA VAL A 764 31.34 -7.54 3.65
C VAL A 764 30.75 -8.75 2.94
N ASP A 765 31.26 -9.04 1.73
CA ASP A 765 30.77 -10.11 0.83
C ASP A 765 29.33 -9.93 0.33
N THR A 766 28.76 -8.75 0.51
CA THR A 766 27.44 -8.38 0.00
C THR A 766 27.55 -7.25 -1.02
N PRO A 767 26.54 -7.03 -1.89
CA PRO A 767 26.52 -5.85 -2.76
C PRO A 767 26.37 -4.52 -2.00
N TYR A 768 26.23 -4.56 -0.68
CA TYR A 768 26.11 -3.41 0.23
C TYR A 768 27.44 -3.02 0.88
N ALA A 769 28.48 -3.87 0.76
CA ALA A 769 29.70 -3.79 1.53
C ALA A 769 30.28 -2.38 1.61
N LEU A 770 30.62 -1.95 2.83
CA LEU A 770 31.26 -0.67 3.15
C LEU A 770 30.42 0.58 2.81
N GLY A 771 29.17 0.43 2.38
CA GLY A 771 28.20 1.53 2.27
C GLY A 771 27.58 1.85 3.62
N LEU A 772 27.08 3.08 3.77
CA LEU A 772 26.34 3.56 4.94
C LEU A 772 24.85 3.71 4.60
N PHE A 773 23.99 2.99 5.33
CA PHE A 773 22.55 2.91 5.10
C PHE A 773 21.80 3.53 6.27
N LEU A 774 21.02 4.57 5.99
CA LEU A 774 20.32 5.38 6.98
C LEU A 774 18.88 4.90 7.16
N PHE A 775 18.45 4.82 8.42
CA PHE A 775 17.10 4.42 8.81
C PHE A 775 16.54 5.37 9.86
N ASP A 776 15.32 5.83 9.65
CA ASP A 776 14.55 6.57 10.63
C ASP A 776 13.67 5.60 11.42
N VAL A 777 13.64 5.76 12.74
CA VAL A 777 12.90 4.88 13.64
C VAL A 777 12.04 5.73 14.56
N TYR A 778 10.76 5.41 14.61
CA TYR A 778 9.79 6.05 15.48
C TYR A 778 9.11 5.02 16.37
N CYS A 779 9.14 5.24 17.69
CA CYS A 779 8.43 4.41 18.64
C CYS A 779 7.06 5.04 18.94
N PRO A 780 5.95 4.46 18.45
CA PRO A 780 4.63 5.04 18.65
C PRO A 780 4.21 4.95 20.12
N ALA A 781 3.15 5.67 20.48
CA ALA A 781 2.69 5.79 21.86
C ALA A 781 2.39 4.43 22.55
N GLU A 782 2.04 3.40 21.78
CA GLU A 782 1.72 2.06 22.29
C GLU A 782 2.96 1.17 22.49
N TYR A 783 4.16 1.63 22.09
CA TYR A 783 5.40 0.89 22.29
C TYR A 783 5.65 0.59 23.78
N PRO A 784 6.05 -0.64 24.15
CA PRO A 784 6.47 -1.76 23.29
C PRO A 784 5.34 -2.74 22.94
N SER A 785 4.07 -2.42 23.17
CA SER A 785 2.94 -3.32 22.86
C SER A 785 2.80 -3.60 21.36
N ILE A 786 3.24 -2.66 20.53
CA ILE A 786 3.39 -2.81 19.08
C ILE A 786 4.85 -2.51 18.67
N SER A 787 5.22 -2.95 17.47
CA SER A 787 6.54 -2.71 16.88
C SER A 787 6.82 -1.22 16.65
N PRO A 788 8.09 -0.81 16.58
CA PRO A 788 8.46 0.52 16.12
C PRO A 788 8.16 0.66 14.62
N LEU A 789 7.97 1.89 14.15
CA LEU A 789 7.95 2.21 12.73
C LEU A 789 9.37 2.44 12.25
N VAL A 790 9.76 1.83 11.13
CA VAL A 790 11.12 1.94 10.56
C VAL A 790 11.02 2.32 9.10
N HIS A 791 11.71 3.39 8.72
CA HIS A 791 11.80 3.90 7.35
C HIS A 791 13.26 3.89 6.88
N PHE A 792 13.48 3.47 5.64
CA PHE A 792 14.78 3.45 4.99
C PHE A 792 14.98 4.72 4.15
N GLU A 793 15.96 5.54 4.54
CA GLU A 793 16.18 6.88 4.00
C GLU A 793 17.11 6.89 2.77
N THR A 794 18.00 5.90 2.63
CA THR A 794 18.98 5.84 1.54
C THR A 794 18.35 5.37 0.22
N THR A 795 17.34 6.08 -0.27
CA THR A 795 16.52 5.73 -1.44
C THR A 795 16.73 6.65 -2.64
N ASN A 796 17.63 7.64 -2.53
CA ASN A 796 17.80 8.71 -3.51
C ASN A 796 16.47 9.42 -3.82
N GLY A 797 15.77 9.89 -2.77
CA GLY A 797 14.53 10.63 -2.92
C GLY A 797 13.37 9.80 -3.49
N GLY A 798 13.24 8.54 -3.08
CA GLY A 798 12.11 7.71 -3.53
C GLY A 798 12.36 6.91 -4.81
N THR A 799 13.59 6.86 -5.33
CA THR A 799 13.88 6.39 -6.69
C THR A 799 14.62 5.05 -6.76
N VAL A 800 15.16 4.58 -5.63
CA VAL A 800 16.04 3.41 -5.59
C VAL A 800 15.49 2.37 -4.62
N LYS A 801 15.07 1.22 -5.17
CA LYS A 801 14.80 -0.01 -4.42
C LYS A 801 16.13 -0.75 -4.18
N PHE A 802 16.60 -0.79 -2.94
CA PHE A 802 17.90 -1.41 -2.57
C PHE A 802 17.81 -2.91 -2.26
N ASN A 803 16.62 -3.43 -1.99
CA ASN A 803 16.38 -4.84 -1.67
C ASN A 803 14.90 -5.18 -1.92
N PRO A 804 14.50 -6.43 -2.18
CA PRO A 804 13.08 -6.83 -2.15
C PRO A 804 12.35 -6.37 -0.88
N ASN A 805 13.05 -6.30 0.26
CA ASN A 805 12.54 -5.80 1.54
C ASN A 805 12.86 -4.33 1.85
N LEU A 806 13.58 -3.60 0.99
CA LEU A 806 13.86 -2.16 1.14
C LEU A 806 13.35 -1.43 -0.09
N TYR A 807 12.13 -0.91 0.03
CA TYR A 807 11.38 -0.34 -1.06
C TYR A 807 11.92 1.05 -1.44
N ALA A 808 11.59 1.50 -2.66
CA ALA A 808 11.99 2.81 -3.13
C ALA A 808 11.37 3.94 -2.30
N ASP A 809 10.15 3.76 -1.79
CA ASP A 809 9.47 4.68 -0.88
C ASP A 809 10.04 4.65 0.57
N GLY A 810 11.01 3.77 0.83
CA GLY A 810 11.66 3.56 2.12
C GLY A 810 10.94 2.57 3.06
N LYS A 811 9.88 1.89 2.62
CA LYS A 811 9.27 0.82 3.43
C LYS A 811 10.25 -0.31 3.68
N VAL A 812 10.33 -0.73 4.95
CA VAL A 812 11.14 -1.88 5.41
C VAL A 812 10.23 -3.07 5.70
N CYS A 813 10.45 -4.19 4.99
CA CYS A 813 9.71 -5.43 5.19
C CYS A 813 10.47 -6.40 6.10
N LEU A 814 9.98 -6.59 7.32
CA LEU A 814 10.55 -7.51 8.30
C LEU A 814 9.41 -8.09 9.16
N SER A 815 9.46 -9.39 9.45
CA SER A 815 8.44 -10.07 10.26
C SER A 815 8.35 -9.50 11.69
N LEU A 816 9.49 -9.12 12.27
CA LEU A 816 9.56 -8.43 13.56
C LEU A 816 8.86 -7.06 13.56
N LEU A 817 8.70 -6.43 12.39
CA LEU A 817 7.99 -5.16 12.28
C LEU A 817 6.51 -5.35 11.91
N GLY A 818 6.07 -6.59 11.69
CA GLY A 818 4.73 -6.88 11.19
C GLY A 818 4.53 -6.42 9.75
N THR A 819 5.61 -6.26 8.96
CA THR A 819 5.56 -5.81 7.56
C THR A 819 5.94 -6.90 6.57
N PHE A 820 6.17 -8.12 7.06
CA PHE A 820 6.45 -9.32 6.27
C PHE A 820 5.88 -10.55 6.99
N THR A 821 5.62 -11.62 6.26
CA THR A 821 5.10 -12.88 6.83
C THR A 821 6.13 -13.55 7.75
N GLY A 822 5.65 -14.11 8.86
CA GLY A 822 6.44 -14.93 9.76
C GLY A 822 5.97 -16.37 9.70
N THR A 823 6.88 -17.33 9.64
CA THR A 823 6.51 -18.75 9.62
C THR A 823 6.03 -19.27 10.99
N ASP A 824 6.38 -18.56 12.07
CA ASP A 824 5.95 -18.85 13.43
C ASP A 824 5.77 -17.54 14.23
N ALA A 825 4.92 -17.58 15.26
CA ALA A 825 4.66 -16.45 16.16
C ALA A 825 5.93 -15.92 16.85
N THR A 826 6.96 -16.76 16.99
CA THR A 826 8.27 -16.38 17.55
C THR A 826 9.07 -15.42 16.67
N GLN A 827 8.72 -15.28 15.39
CA GLN A 827 9.34 -14.34 14.45
C GLN A 827 8.63 -12.98 14.39
N LYS A 828 7.44 -12.87 14.99
CA LYS A 828 6.68 -11.62 15.06
C LYS A 828 7.13 -10.80 16.27
N TRP A 829 6.74 -9.52 16.30
CA TRP A 829 6.99 -8.63 17.44
C TRP A 829 6.41 -9.22 18.74
N ASP A 830 7.25 -9.36 19.76
CA ASP A 830 6.85 -9.73 21.12
C ASP A 830 7.18 -8.57 22.08
N PRO A 831 6.19 -7.90 22.68
CA PRO A 831 6.39 -6.78 23.60
C PRO A 831 7.32 -7.05 24.79
N LYS A 832 7.56 -8.33 25.12
CA LYS A 832 8.40 -8.75 26.24
C LYS A 832 9.80 -9.18 25.83
N ARG A 833 10.04 -9.49 24.55
CA ARG A 833 11.27 -10.12 24.08
C ARG A 833 11.95 -9.35 22.94
N SER A 834 11.18 -8.59 22.17
CA SER A 834 11.68 -7.78 21.06
C SER A 834 12.31 -6.48 21.54
N SER A 835 13.26 -5.95 20.76
CA SER A 835 13.97 -4.70 21.06
C SER A 835 14.45 -4.00 19.78
N LEU A 836 14.82 -2.72 19.90
CA LEU A 836 15.40 -1.97 18.76
C LEU A 836 16.69 -2.61 18.26
N TYR A 837 17.52 -3.13 19.18
CA TYR A 837 18.72 -3.89 18.84
C TYR A 837 18.42 -5.06 17.89
N GLN A 838 17.40 -5.88 18.21
CA GLN A 838 17.03 -7.02 17.38
C GLN A 838 16.55 -6.58 15.99
N VAL A 839 15.86 -5.45 15.89
CA VAL A 839 15.44 -4.87 14.60
C VAL A 839 16.68 -4.53 13.75
N PHE A 840 17.65 -3.80 14.30
CA PHE A 840 18.85 -3.41 13.55
C PHE A 840 19.70 -4.60 13.11
N VAL A 841 19.91 -5.57 13.99
CA VAL A 841 20.63 -6.80 13.66
C VAL A 841 19.88 -7.64 12.63
N SER A 842 18.55 -7.68 12.66
CA SER A 842 17.75 -8.38 11.65
C SER A 842 17.85 -7.72 10.28
N ILE A 843 17.87 -6.39 10.22
CA ILE A 843 18.11 -5.66 8.96
C ILE A 843 19.48 -6.05 8.38
N GLN A 844 20.55 -6.00 9.18
CA GLN A 844 21.88 -6.39 8.69
C GLN A 844 21.97 -7.86 8.27
N SER A 845 21.35 -8.78 9.02
CA SER A 845 21.53 -10.22 8.81
C SER A 845 20.56 -10.85 7.80
N GLN A 846 19.33 -10.33 7.67
CA GLN A 846 18.29 -10.92 6.84
C GLN A 846 18.04 -10.13 5.54
N ILE A 847 18.31 -8.83 5.55
CA ILE A 847 18.08 -7.96 4.38
C ILE A 847 19.38 -7.72 3.63
N LEU A 848 20.45 -7.29 4.32
CA LEU A 848 21.72 -6.97 3.69
C LEU A 848 22.58 -8.23 3.44
N THR A 849 22.09 -9.14 2.59
CA THR A 849 22.68 -10.46 2.33
C THR A 849 23.50 -10.52 1.04
N PRO A 850 24.34 -11.57 0.83
CA PRO A 850 25.13 -11.74 -0.40
C PRO A 850 24.31 -11.94 -1.68
N HIS A 851 23.10 -12.51 -1.54
CA HIS A 851 22.17 -12.76 -2.65
C HIS A 851 20.78 -12.15 -2.37
N PRO A 852 20.65 -10.82 -2.39
CA PRO A 852 19.41 -10.11 -2.07
C PRO A 852 18.19 -10.52 -2.90
N LEU A 853 18.39 -11.01 -4.13
CA LEU A 853 17.29 -11.51 -4.97
C LEU A 853 16.54 -12.68 -4.32
N ALA A 854 17.20 -13.44 -3.44
CA ALA A 854 16.58 -14.54 -2.69
C ALA A 854 15.48 -14.08 -1.72
N ASN A 855 15.46 -12.78 -1.38
CA ASN A 855 14.45 -12.22 -0.49
C ASN A 855 13.10 -11.94 -1.21
N GLU A 856 13.03 -12.14 -2.53
CA GLU A 856 11.78 -12.04 -3.28
C GLU A 856 10.93 -13.32 -3.07
N PRO A 857 9.65 -13.21 -2.66
CA PRO A 857 8.81 -14.38 -2.40
C PRO A 857 8.71 -15.33 -3.61
N GLY A 858 8.84 -16.64 -3.37
CA GLY A 858 8.65 -17.69 -4.40
C GLY A 858 9.88 -18.00 -5.25
N TYR A 859 11.03 -17.35 -4.99
CA TYR A 859 12.28 -17.62 -5.69
C TYR A 859 13.12 -18.73 -5.04
N GLU A 860 12.70 -19.28 -3.89
CA GLU A 860 13.47 -20.24 -3.10
C GLU A 860 13.75 -21.54 -3.86
N ALA A 861 12.76 -22.03 -4.61
CA ALA A 861 12.89 -23.26 -5.41
C ALA A 861 13.82 -23.10 -6.64
N LEU A 862 14.11 -21.85 -7.04
CA LEU A 862 14.85 -21.54 -8.26
C LEU A 862 16.33 -21.20 -8.01
N MET A 863 16.74 -21.04 -6.74
CA MET A 863 18.07 -20.55 -6.34
C MET A 863 19.26 -21.37 -6.88
N SER A 864 19.04 -22.64 -7.22
CA SER A 864 20.07 -23.53 -7.76
C SER A 864 20.20 -23.48 -9.30
N THR A 865 19.27 -22.82 -9.99
CA THR A 865 19.23 -22.80 -11.46
C THR A 865 20.27 -21.84 -12.05
N PRO A 866 20.84 -22.16 -13.24
CA PRO A 866 21.76 -21.24 -13.93
C PRO A 866 21.12 -19.87 -14.21
N THR A 867 19.83 -19.85 -14.55
CA THR A 867 19.05 -18.64 -14.82
C THR A 867 18.97 -17.74 -13.59
N TRP A 868 18.68 -18.32 -12.42
CA TRP A 868 18.65 -17.55 -11.16
C TRP A 868 20.02 -16.98 -10.82
N LYS A 869 21.10 -17.74 -11.00
CA LYS A 869 22.46 -17.24 -10.74
C LYS A 869 22.81 -16.03 -11.61
N GLN A 870 22.42 -16.06 -12.88
CA GLN A 870 22.60 -14.93 -13.77
C GLN A 870 21.77 -13.72 -13.30
N GLN A 871 20.49 -13.91 -12.98
CA GLN A 871 19.61 -12.84 -12.48
C GLN A 871 20.12 -12.22 -11.17
N SER A 872 20.59 -13.06 -10.25
CA SER A 872 21.18 -12.65 -8.97
C SER A 872 22.46 -11.83 -9.21
N ALA A 873 23.31 -12.23 -10.15
CA ALA A 873 24.50 -11.46 -10.52
C ALA A 873 24.16 -10.10 -11.15
N GLU A 874 23.18 -10.05 -12.06
CA GLU A 874 22.69 -8.79 -12.65
C GLU A 874 22.09 -7.86 -11.59
N TYR A 875 21.31 -8.42 -10.66
CA TYR A 875 20.74 -7.69 -9.53
C TYR A 875 21.84 -7.13 -8.61
N ASN A 876 22.84 -7.95 -8.25
CA ASN A 876 23.99 -7.54 -7.45
C ASN A 876 24.80 -6.43 -8.12
N ALA A 877 25.03 -6.51 -9.44
CA ALA A 877 25.75 -5.46 -10.17
C ALA A 877 25.02 -4.11 -10.09
N LYS A 878 23.68 -4.11 -10.21
CA LYS A 878 22.85 -2.91 -10.04
C LYS A 878 22.93 -2.36 -8.61
N LEU A 879 22.83 -3.23 -7.61
CA LEU A 879 22.95 -2.83 -6.20
C LEU A 879 24.32 -2.26 -5.86
N ARG A 880 25.41 -2.83 -6.37
CA ARG A 880 26.77 -2.31 -6.17
C ARG A 880 26.91 -0.88 -6.69
N LEU A 881 26.37 -0.59 -7.88
CA LEU A 881 26.33 0.78 -8.41
C LEU A 881 25.53 1.73 -7.48
N TYR A 882 24.40 1.27 -6.95
CA TYR A 882 23.60 2.05 -6.00
C TYR A 882 24.33 2.29 -4.68
N THR A 883 25.01 1.29 -4.15
CA THR A 883 25.86 1.41 -2.96
C THR A 883 26.93 2.46 -3.19
N MET A 884 27.65 2.41 -4.31
CA MET A 884 28.67 3.40 -4.67
C MET A 884 28.11 4.83 -4.74
N ARG A 885 26.96 5.02 -5.39
CA ARG A 885 26.36 6.35 -5.58
C ARG A 885 25.69 6.91 -4.32
N TYR A 886 24.89 6.11 -3.64
CA TYR A 886 23.94 6.61 -2.65
C TYR A 886 24.29 6.23 -1.22
N ALA A 887 24.98 5.10 -1.00
CA ALA A 887 25.42 4.68 0.33
C ALA A 887 26.88 5.09 0.63
N MET A 888 27.67 5.46 -0.40
CA MET A 888 29.04 5.97 -0.23
C MET A 888 29.17 7.44 -0.60
N LEU A 889 28.97 7.78 -1.87
CA LEU A 889 29.13 9.15 -2.36
C LEU A 889 28.08 10.12 -1.79
N GLY A 890 26.84 9.65 -1.57
CA GLY A 890 25.77 10.43 -0.94
C GLY A 890 26.17 10.97 0.45
N PRO A 891 26.45 10.09 1.44
CA PRO A 891 26.89 10.51 2.77
C PRO A 891 28.19 11.32 2.76
N LEU A 892 29.11 11.09 1.82
CA LEU A 892 30.33 11.91 1.68
C LEU A 892 30.03 13.36 1.25
N ARG A 893 29.03 13.55 0.39
CA ARG A 893 28.62 14.89 -0.09
C ARG A 893 27.74 15.63 0.92
N ALA A 894 26.83 14.89 1.55
CA ALA A 894 25.87 15.42 2.52
C ALA A 894 25.77 14.43 3.69
N PRO A 895 26.66 14.53 4.69
CA PRO A 895 26.63 13.63 5.83
C PRO A 895 25.32 13.82 6.62
N PRO A 896 24.64 12.73 7.03
CA PRO A 896 23.44 12.84 7.84
C PRO A 896 23.75 13.51 9.18
N ARG A 897 22.84 14.39 9.63
CA ARG A 897 22.98 15.12 10.89
C ARG A 897 23.19 14.16 12.07
N GLY A 898 24.20 14.42 12.89
CA GLY A 898 24.60 13.60 14.04
C GLY A 898 25.56 12.45 13.70
N PHE A 899 25.80 12.18 12.41
CA PHE A 899 26.70 11.12 11.94
C PHE A 899 27.93 11.64 11.20
N GLU A 900 28.20 12.95 11.22
CA GLU A 900 29.27 13.59 10.46
C GLU A 900 30.64 12.97 10.77
N ASP A 901 30.95 12.77 12.05
CA ASP A 901 32.21 12.15 12.46
C ASP A 901 32.27 10.66 12.14
N VAL A 902 31.15 9.93 12.26
CA VAL A 902 31.05 8.52 11.89
C VAL A 902 31.34 8.35 10.40
N VAL A 903 30.68 9.15 9.54
CA VAL A 903 30.86 9.16 8.09
C VAL A 903 32.32 9.46 7.75
N ARG A 904 32.88 10.54 8.30
CA ARG A 904 34.24 10.97 8.03
C ARG A 904 35.28 9.92 8.44
N LEU A 905 35.18 9.38 9.65
CA LEU A 905 36.13 8.38 10.17
C LEU A 905 35.98 7.04 9.45
N HIS A 906 34.75 6.58 9.21
CA HIS A 906 34.48 5.35 8.45
C HIS A 906 35.16 5.40 7.08
N PHE A 907 34.87 6.42 6.28
CA PHE A 907 35.42 6.53 4.93
C PHE A 907 36.94 6.79 4.92
N LYS A 908 37.47 7.51 5.90
CA LYS A 908 38.92 7.71 6.03
C LYS A 908 39.65 6.41 6.32
N LEU A 909 39.19 5.65 7.31
CA LEU A 909 39.84 4.40 7.73
C LEU A 909 39.63 3.27 6.70
N GLN A 910 38.50 3.28 6.00
CA GLN A 910 38.16 2.27 4.98
C GLN A 910 38.57 2.66 3.55
N ARG A 911 39.21 3.82 3.33
CA ARG A 911 39.49 4.38 1.98
C ARG A 911 40.08 3.36 1.02
N ALA A 912 41.15 2.67 1.43
CA ALA A 912 41.83 1.68 0.58
C ALA A 912 40.92 0.50 0.22
N ARG A 913 40.19 -0.04 1.20
CA ARG A 913 39.25 -1.15 1.01
C ARG A 913 38.10 -0.77 0.08
N ILE A 914 37.56 0.44 0.23
CA ILE A 914 36.46 0.94 -0.60
C ILE A 914 36.88 1.07 -2.05
N LEU A 915 38.02 1.71 -2.33
CA LEU A 915 38.50 1.89 -3.70
C LEU A 915 38.78 0.55 -4.38
N GLN A 916 39.42 -0.38 -3.66
CA GLN A 916 39.69 -1.73 -4.16
C GLN A 916 38.41 -2.52 -4.41
N GLN A 917 37.44 -2.47 -3.49
CA GLN A 917 36.16 -3.16 -3.62
C GLN A 917 35.34 -2.63 -4.81
N CYS A 918 35.26 -1.30 -4.94
CA CYS A 918 34.51 -0.64 -6.00
C CYS A 918 35.14 -0.87 -7.38
N TRP A 919 36.46 -0.94 -7.45
CA TRP A 919 37.14 -1.38 -8.66
C TRP A 919 36.80 -2.81 -9.02
N ALA A 920 36.92 -3.76 -8.08
CA ALA A 920 36.61 -5.16 -8.34
C ALA A 920 35.19 -5.31 -8.88
N TRP A 921 34.23 -4.60 -8.26
CA TRP A 921 32.86 -4.53 -8.76
C TRP A 921 32.73 -3.98 -10.17
N THR A 922 33.52 -2.96 -10.52
CA THR A 922 33.53 -2.34 -11.86
C THR A 922 34.05 -3.31 -12.93
N GLN A 923 35.05 -4.13 -12.59
CA GLN A 923 35.59 -5.16 -13.50
C GLN A 923 34.61 -6.31 -13.71
N GLU A 924 33.95 -6.75 -12.63
CA GLU A 924 32.90 -7.79 -12.67
C GLU A 924 31.60 -7.32 -13.35
N ALA A 925 31.41 -6.00 -13.49
CA ALA A 925 30.18 -5.44 -14.00
C ALA A 925 29.90 -5.82 -15.48
N PRO A 926 28.62 -6.05 -15.83
CA PRO A 926 28.20 -6.13 -17.23
C PRO A 926 28.58 -4.86 -17.99
N MET A 927 28.85 -4.99 -19.29
CA MET A 927 29.32 -3.88 -20.14
C MET A 927 28.42 -2.63 -20.07
N GLU A 928 27.09 -2.82 -19.91
CA GLU A 928 26.12 -1.73 -19.79
C GLU A 928 26.22 -0.90 -18.50
N LEU A 929 26.70 -1.52 -17.41
CA LEU A 929 26.86 -0.88 -16.10
C LEU A 929 28.29 -0.41 -15.84
N ARG A 930 29.27 -1.00 -16.54
CA ARG A 930 30.69 -0.73 -16.35
C ARG A 930 31.03 0.75 -16.45
N ASP A 931 30.56 1.43 -17.50
CA ASP A 931 30.82 2.86 -17.67
C ASP A 931 30.23 3.69 -16.51
N LYS A 932 29.02 3.35 -16.05
CA LYS A 932 28.38 4.02 -14.92
C LYS A 932 29.14 3.81 -13.61
N MET A 933 29.63 2.59 -13.39
CA MET A 933 30.43 2.24 -12.21
C MET A 933 31.80 2.91 -12.25
N CYS A 934 32.45 3.02 -13.42
CA CYS A 934 33.68 3.81 -13.58
C CYS A 934 33.48 5.28 -13.21
N HIS A 935 32.39 5.90 -13.67
CA HIS A 935 32.08 7.29 -13.31
C HIS A 935 31.84 7.44 -11.80
N ALA A 936 31.06 6.52 -11.20
CA ALA A 936 30.81 6.53 -9.76
C ALA A 936 32.10 6.31 -8.95
N LEU A 937 33.00 5.43 -9.42
CA LEU A 937 34.30 5.18 -8.80
C LEU A 937 35.21 6.41 -8.83
N ASN A 938 35.29 7.10 -9.96
CA ASN A 938 36.08 8.33 -10.07
C ASN A 938 35.52 9.43 -9.14
N ALA A 939 34.20 9.64 -9.16
CA ALA A 939 33.56 10.61 -8.27
C ALA A 939 33.77 10.27 -6.79
N LEU A 940 33.74 8.97 -6.44
CA LEU A 940 34.00 8.50 -5.09
C LEU A 940 35.45 8.74 -4.68
N ARG A 941 36.42 8.48 -5.57
CA ARG A 941 37.84 8.78 -5.32
C ARG A 941 38.03 10.26 -5.04
N ASP A 942 37.53 11.12 -5.92
CA ASP A 942 37.69 12.57 -5.81
C ASP A 942 37.03 13.10 -4.51
N ALA A 943 35.87 12.54 -4.12
CA ALA A 943 35.20 12.87 -2.85
C ALA A 943 35.98 12.38 -1.62
N LEU A 944 36.56 11.18 -1.66
CA LEU A 944 37.40 10.64 -0.58
C LEU A 944 38.68 11.48 -0.39
N ASP A 945 39.27 11.96 -1.48
CA ASP A 945 40.48 12.81 -1.44
C ASP A 945 40.17 14.21 -0.92
N ALA A 946 39.02 14.78 -1.31
CA ALA A 946 38.51 16.02 -0.73
C ALA A 946 38.24 15.88 0.78
N ALA A 947 37.62 14.78 1.20
CA ALA A 947 37.36 14.51 2.62
C ALA A 947 38.64 14.30 3.44
N ALA A 948 39.72 13.77 2.83
CA ALA A 948 41.01 13.61 3.47
C ALA A 948 41.77 14.93 3.68
N THR A 949 41.49 15.94 2.85
CA THR A 949 42.16 17.26 2.89
C THR A 949 41.36 18.32 3.65
N ALA A 950 40.08 18.09 3.93
CA ALA A 950 39.25 18.96 4.75
C ALA A 950 39.80 19.07 6.19
N ALA A 951 40.00 20.31 6.66
CA ALA A 951 40.39 20.60 8.03
C ALA A 951 39.34 20.04 9.02
N PRO A 952 39.74 19.57 10.23
CA PRO A 952 38.79 19.14 11.23
C PRO A 952 37.80 20.28 11.51
N LEU A 953 36.49 19.98 11.38
CA LEU A 953 35.45 20.85 11.92
C LEU A 953 35.80 21.09 13.39
N ALA A 954 35.99 22.36 13.75
CA ALA A 954 36.29 22.73 15.12
C ALA A 954 35.16 22.17 16.00
N VAL A 955 35.53 21.25 16.89
CA VAL A 955 34.70 20.82 18.02
C VAL A 955 34.33 22.09 18.76
N ALA A 956 33.10 22.59 18.54
CA ALA A 956 32.49 23.51 19.46
C ALA A 956 32.23 22.71 20.73
N MET A 957 33.24 22.65 21.62
CA MET A 957 33.01 22.30 23.01
C MET A 957 32.05 23.35 23.56
N VAL A 958 30.75 23.08 23.49
CA VAL A 958 29.80 23.65 24.42
C VAL A 958 30.16 23.06 25.77
N ALA A 959 30.94 23.81 26.53
CA ALA A 959 31.24 23.49 27.91
C ALA A 959 29.92 23.34 28.66
N LYS A 960 29.63 22.12 29.15
CA LYS A 960 28.62 21.88 30.17
C LYS A 960 29.02 22.65 31.43
N THR A 961 28.33 23.75 31.70
CA THR A 961 28.16 24.36 33.04
C THR A 961 26.69 24.45 33.35
#